data_AF-A0A8J4INM7-F1
#
_entry.id   AF-A0A8J4INM7-F1
#
_cell.length_a   1.000
_cell.length_b   1.000
_cell.length_c   1.000
_cell.angle_alpha   90.00
_cell.angle_beta   90.00
_cell.angle_gamma   90.00
#
_symmetry.space_group_name_H-M   'P 1'
#
loop_
_entity.id
_entity.type
_entity.pdbx_description
1 polymer ?
#
loop_
_entity_poly.entity_id
_entity_poly.type
_entity_poly.pdbx_seq_one_letter_code
_entity_poly.pdbx_strand_id
1 'polypeptide(L)'
;SVKTDDFFPYADGPHQFWTGYFTSRPAFKRYERLSNNFLQICSQLEALAGPVAREGPYGPGNSSVLREAVAVAQHHDAVTGTEKQHVADDYARQLAAGWESCQLLVANALASLSGSKENFIFCNALNISVCPLTEAAGRFTVILYNPLGRRVSWPIRLPVNGASYAVTDPQGQPVPSEVSPGQLPHPPARPWPPPTLPACPQVVPVSNFTRRLRGGGGSAVWELLFQASIPPLGFSTFTVSRLSRGGPRVHPARTPVLSQPQEIQNEHLRVLFDPLTGHLKEIQNLDKSISLPVFQNFYWYNASVGNNESPQASGAYIFRPNSSEPIPVSSSKRVSTHLVKVGGGDGVPGARGVPRVLSPQPCFLQNALVQEVHQNFSSWCSQVVRLHAGQPYVELEWTVGPIPVADGWGKEIISRFETTLQTDSRFYTDSNGRQILERRRDYRPTWNLSQTEPVAGNYYPVNSRIFIKDKKFQLTVLTDRSQGGSSIFDGSLELMVHRRLLYDDNRGVGEPLVELGADRQGLVVRGRHLLLLDTVESAADQHRLLAQELFMAPYVVLAPGGGPSYRHGQPSLRQFSALRRELPPNIHLLTLTPWDAGTLLLRLEHQFERGESVNGSQPVTVDLLNLFSAFTITSVQEMSLGADLPLSAISRLVWTPAIGPAQPRPVPKLDPSQVTLQPMEIRTFLATVRYKVPG
;
A
#
# COMPACT_ATOMS: atom_id res chain seq x y z
N SER A 1 -5.22 28.24 -27.12
CA SER A 1 -3.97 27.66 -26.59
C SER A 1 -4.19 26.21 -26.22
N VAL A 2 -3.15 25.37 -26.17
CA VAL A 2 -3.22 23.98 -25.69
C VAL A 2 -2.63 23.94 -24.28
N LYS A 3 -3.33 23.31 -23.33
CA LYS A 3 -2.87 23.07 -21.96
C LYS A 3 -2.67 21.56 -21.79
N THR A 4 -1.52 21.13 -21.27
CA THR A 4 -1.09 19.71 -21.28
C THR A 4 -0.74 19.15 -19.90
N ASP A 5 -0.57 20.01 -18.91
CA ASP A 5 -0.22 19.74 -17.51
C ASP A 5 -1.42 20.04 -16.58
N ASP A 6 -1.19 20.15 -15.27
CA ASP A 6 -2.22 20.41 -14.27
C ASP A 6 -2.25 21.87 -13.78
N PHE A 7 -3.04 22.11 -12.73
CA PHE A 7 -3.21 23.43 -12.09
C PHE A 7 -2.67 23.43 -10.65
N PHE A 8 -1.67 22.59 -10.35
CA PHE A 8 -1.05 22.54 -9.03
C PHE A 8 0.31 23.27 -8.96
N PRO A 9 0.70 23.72 -7.76
CA PRO A 9 -0.16 23.98 -6.60
C PRO A 9 -1.04 25.23 -6.81
N TYR A 10 -2.19 25.26 -6.15
CA TYR A 10 -3.08 26.43 -6.10
C TYR A 10 -2.60 27.42 -5.03
N ALA A 11 -2.71 28.71 -5.32
CA ALA A 11 -2.57 29.80 -4.38
C ALA A 11 -3.56 30.92 -4.73
N ASP A 12 -4.26 31.44 -3.73
CA ASP A 12 -5.20 32.57 -3.88
C ASP A 12 -4.57 33.93 -3.54
N GLY A 13 -3.30 33.93 -3.12
CA GLY A 13 -2.51 35.13 -2.90
C GLY A 13 -1.05 34.83 -2.53
N PRO A 14 -0.22 35.88 -2.40
CA PRO A 14 1.11 35.76 -1.80
C PRO A 14 1.04 35.07 -0.44
N HIS A 15 1.97 34.16 -0.16
CA HIS A 15 2.04 33.42 1.12
C HIS A 15 0.86 32.47 1.41
N GLN A 16 0.01 32.20 0.42
CA GLN A 16 -1.25 31.46 0.59
C GLN A 16 -1.29 30.25 -0.35
N PHE A 17 -0.29 29.37 -0.28
CA PHE A 17 -0.26 28.14 -1.05
C PHE A 17 -1.10 27.05 -0.37
N TRP A 18 -2.08 26.51 -1.10
CA TRP A 18 -2.99 25.46 -0.63
C TRP A 18 -2.33 24.11 -0.82
N THR A 19 -1.23 23.87 -0.12
CA THR A 19 -0.45 22.64 -0.18
C THR A 19 -0.43 21.87 1.13
N GLY A 20 -1.03 22.44 2.18
CA GLY A 20 -1.18 21.79 3.48
C GLY A 20 -2.21 20.65 3.46
N TYR A 21 -3.31 20.83 2.74
CA TYR A 21 -4.37 19.80 2.64
C TYR A 21 -3.92 18.52 1.92
N PHE A 22 -2.77 18.55 1.23
CA PHE A 22 -2.16 17.33 0.69
C PHE A 22 -1.82 16.33 1.81
N THR A 23 -1.61 16.80 3.05
CA THR A 23 -1.31 15.94 4.22
C THR A 23 -2.31 16.08 5.38
N SER A 24 -3.13 17.12 5.47
CA SER A 24 -4.11 17.29 6.57
C SER A 24 -4.98 16.04 6.79
N ARG A 25 -5.23 15.68 8.05
CA ARG A 25 -5.91 14.44 8.46
C ARG A 25 -5.34 13.17 7.83
N PRO A 26 -4.03 12.87 8.00
CA PRO A 26 -3.38 11.76 7.32
C PRO A 26 -3.88 10.39 7.80
N ALA A 27 -4.52 10.29 8.97
CA ALA A 27 -5.21 9.07 9.40
C ALA A 27 -6.44 8.80 8.55
N PHE A 28 -7.28 9.83 8.32
CA PHE A 28 -8.48 9.69 7.47
C PHE A 28 -8.12 9.40 6.02
N LYS A 29 -7.10 10.06 5.45
CA LYS A 29 -6.57 9.74 4.11
C LYS A 29 -6.15 8.27 3.95
N ARG A 30 -5.61 7.66 5.00
CA ARG A 30 -5.31 6.22 4.99
C ARG A 30 -6.56 5.38 5.12
N TYR A 31 -7.51 5.80 5.96
CA TYR A 31 -8.76 5.07 6.14
C TYR A 31 -9.59 5.06 4.85
N GLU A 32 -9.62 6.17 4.11
CA GLU A 32 -10.17 6.26 2.75
C GLU A 32 -9.48 5.24 1.84
N ARG A 33 -8.14 5.24 1.76
CA ARG A 33 -7.40 4.31 0.88
C ARG A 33 -7.69 2.85 1.20
N LEU A 34 -7.73 2.50 2.48
CA LEU A 34 -8.07 1.15 2.95
C LEU A 34 -9.53 0.79 2.61
N SER A 35 -10.45 1.74 2.79
CA SER A 35 -11.87 1.56 2.49
C SER A 35 -12.12 1.38 1.00
N ASN A 36 -11.40 2.11 0.14
CA ASN A 36 -11.48 1.91 -1.30
C ASN A 36 -10.98 0.51 -1.70
N ASN A 37 -9.85 0.03 -1.16
CA ASN A 37 -9.40 -1.34 -1.41
C ASN A 37 -10.44 -2.38 -0.94
N PHE A 38 -10.96 -2.21 0.27
CA PHE A 38 -11.97 -3.13 0.81
C PHE A 38 -13.28 -3.10 0.02
N LEU A 39 -13.66 -1.94 -0.52
CA LEU A 39 -14.78 -1.80 -1.46
C LEU A 39 -14.54 -2.57 -2.75
N GLN A 40 -13.31 -2.55 -3.31
CA GLN A 40 -12.98 -3.35 -4.49
C GLN A 40 -13.13 -4.84 -4.18
N ILE A 41 -12.59 -5.31 -3.04
CA ILE A 41 -12.70 -6.70 -2.60
C ILE A 41 -14.16 -7.13 -2.42
N CYS A 42 -14.93 -6.33 -1.70
CA CYS A 42 -16.35 -6.54 -1.44
C CYS A 42 -17.14 -6.59 -2.76
N SER A 43 -16.92 -5.64 -3.67
CA SER A 43 -17.58 -5.58 -4.98
C SER A 43 -17.22 -6.75 -5.90
N GLN A 44 -15.93 -7.15 -5.90
CA GLN A 44 -15.46 -8.31 -6.65
C GLN A 44 -16.12 -9.58 -6.12
N LEU A 45 -16.09 -9.81 -4.80
CA LEU A 45 -16.71 -10.99 -4.19
C LEU A 45 -18.22 -11.04 -4.41
N GLU A 46 -18.89 -9.88 -4.39
CA GLU A 46 -20.29 -9.75 -4.75
C GLU A 46 -20.56 -10.17 -6.20
N ALA A 47 -19.73 -9.68 -7.14
CA ALA A 47 -19.83 -10.05 -8.55
C ALA A 47 -19.51 -11.53 -8.79
N LEU A 48 -18.61 -12.13 -8.01
CA LEU A 48 -18.13 -13.50 -8.18
C LEU A 48 -19.09 -14.54 -7.59
N ALA A 49 -19.59 -14.31 -6.38
CA ALA A 49 -20.54 -15.22 -5.75
C ALA A 49 -21.98 -14.98 -6.23
N GLY A 50 -22.29 -13.80 -6.76
CA GLY A 50 -23.63 -13.45 -7.23
C GLY A 50 -24.61 -13.17 -6.08
N PRO A 51 -25.92 -13.43 -6.26
CA PRO A 51 -26.95 -13.03 -5.29
C PRO A 51 -26.74 -13.54 -3.85
N VAL A 52 -26.10 -14.70 -3.68
CA VAL A 52 -25.82 -15.30 -2.36
C VAL A 52 -24.80 -14.51 -1.52
N ALA A 53 -24.03 -13.60 -2.13
CA ALA A 53 -23.18 -12.68 -1.39
C ALA A 53 -24.01 -11.69 -0.57
N ARG A 54 -25.15 -11.26 -1.12
CA ARG A 54 -26.04 -10.29 -0.46
C ARG A 54 -26.92 -10.94 0.58
N GLU A 55 -27.53 -12.07 0.22
CA GLU A 55 -28.46 -12.81 1.09
C GLU A 55 -27.86 -14.17 1.41
N GLY A 56 -26.95 -14.20 2.39
CA GLY A 56 -26.19 -15.39 2.77
C GLY A 56 -26.40 -15.81 4.22
N PRO A 57 -25.67 -16.85 4.68
CA PRO A 57 -25.91 -17.50 5.96
C PRO A 57 -25.50 -16.66 7.19
N TYR A 58 -24.85 -15.51 7.00
CA TYR A 58 -24.46 -14.56 8.07
C TYR A 58 -25.37 -13.33 8.13
N GLY A 59 -26.42 -13.28 7.31
CA GLY A 59 -27.34 -12.14 7.21
C GLY A 59 -27.12 -11.28 5.97
N PRO A 60 -27.89 -10.19 5.82
CA PRO A 60 -27.81 -9.33 4.66
C PRO A 60 -26.51 -8.51 4.65
N GLY A 61 -25.83 -8.49 3.51
CA GLY A 61 -24.63 -7.66 3.27
C GLY A 61 -24.71 -6.95 1.93
N ASN A 62 -24.18 -5.74 1.82
CA ASN A 62 -24.25 -4.96 0.58
C ASN A 62 -23.03 -4.05 0.40
N SER A 63 -22.46 -4.05 -0.81
CA SER A 63 -21.35 -3.17 -1.17
C SER A 63 -21.77 -1.70 -1.33
N SER A 64 -23.05 -1.40 -1.54
CA SER A 64 -23.54 -0.04 -1.80
C SER A 64 -23.31 0.92 -0.64
N VAL A 65 -23.46 0.45 0.60
CA VAL A 65 -23.24 1.27 1.80
C VAL A 65 -21.81 1.79 1.84
N LEU A 66 -20.82 0.92 1.61
CA LEU A 66 -19.42 1.33 1.54
C LEU A 66 -19.13 2.14 0.27
N ARG A 67 -19.77 1.83 -0.86
CA ARG A 67 -19.63 2.59 -2.11
C ARG A 67 -20.04 4.04 -1.93
N GLU A 68 -21.18 4.28 -1.30
CA GLU A 68 -21.70 5.61 -0.98
C GLU A 68 -20.78 6.35 0.00
N ALA A 69 -20.35 5.68 1.08
CA ALA A 69 -19.43 6.28 2.05
C ALA A 69 -18.08 6.64 1.44
N VAL A 70 -17.50 5.78 0.60
CA VAL A 70 -16.25 6.06 -0.13
C VAL A 70 -16.46 7.20 -1.15
N ALA A 71 -17.60 7.27 -1.81
CA ALA A 71 -17.93 8.36 -2.73
C ALA A 71 -18.02 9.71 -2.00
N VAL A 72 -18.69 9.76 -0.84
CA VAL A 72 -18.72 10.94 0.03
C VAL A 72 -17.33 11.28 0.55
N ALA A 73 -16.51 10.29 0.89
CA ALA A 73 -15.13 10.52 1.32
C ALA A 73 -14.27 11.18 0.23
N GLN A 74 -14.62 11.08 -1.06
CA GLN A 74 -13.94 11.81 -2.15
C GLN A 74 -14.30 13.29 -2.23
N HIS A 75 -15.25 13.76 -1.41
CA HIS A 75 -15.59 15.18 -1.33
C HIS A 75 -14.35 16.04 -1.08
N HIS A 76 -14.31 17.23 -1.67
CA HIS A 76 -13.16 18.12 -1.63
C HIS A 76 -12.90 18.74 -0.24
N ASP A 77 -13.77 18.53 0.75
CA ASP A 77 -13.48 18.79 2.17
C ASP A 77 -13.34 17.52 3.03
N ALA A 78 -13.56 16.33 2.46
CA ALA A 78 -13.44 15.06 3.18
C ALA A 78 -12.00 14.51 3.11
N VAL A 79 -11.62 13.83 2.02
CA VAL A 79 -10.27 13.26 1.88
C VAL A 79 -9.18 14.33 1.92
N THR A 80 -9.49 15.59 1.65
CA THR A 80 -8.56 16.72 1.79
C THR A 80 -8.24 17.06 3.25
N GLY A 81 -9.10 16.67 4.18
CA GLY A 81 -8.93 16.93 5.61
C GLY A 81 -9.16 18.39 5.96
N THR A 82 -10.15 19.01 5.32
CA THR A 82 -10.45 20.45 5.42
C THR A 82 -11.91 20.71 5.83
N GLU A 83 -12.48 19.75 6.54
CA GLU A 83 -13.74 19.83 7.25
C GLU A 83 -13.52 20.11 8.75
N LYS A 84 -14.58 20.50 9.45
CA LYS A 84 -14.60 20.59 10.92
C LYS A 84 -14.43 19.22 11.57
N GLN A 85 -13.92 19.15 12.79
CA GLN A 85 -13.61 17.87 13.45
C GLN A 85 -14.81 16.92 13.53
N HIS A 86 -15.98 17.42 13.92
CA HIS A 86 -17.18 16.58 14.02
C HIS A 86 -17.65 16.02 12.66
N VAL A 87 -17.34 16.70 11.55
CA VAL A 87 -17.64 16.22 10.19
C VAL A 87 -16.63 15.13 9.79
N ALA A 88 -15.36 15.29 10.15
CA ALA A 88 -14.35 14.24 9.98
C ALA A 88 -14.73 12.95 10.73
N ASP A 89 -15.23 13.11 11.97
CA ASP A 89 -15.74 12.00 12.78
C ASP A 89 -16.95 11.33 12.11
N ASP A 90 -17.85 12.12 11.49
CA ASP A 90 -18.99 11.61 10.74
C ASP A 90 -18.57 10.83 9.48
N TYR A 91 -17.61 11.34 8.70
CA TYR A 91 -17.07 10.61 7.56
C TYR A 91 -16.43 9.28 7.98
N ALA A 92 -15.68 9.27 9.09
CA ALA A 92 -15.12 8.03 9.63
C ALA A 92 -16.23 7.06 10.09
N ARG A 93 -17.31 7.56 10.71
CA ARG A 93 -18.49 6.78 11.10
C ARG A 93 -19.18 6.15 9.88
N GLN A 94 -19.36 6.90 8.79
CA GLN A 94 -19.95 6.39 7.54
C GLN A 94 -19.10 5.28 6.92
N LEU A 95 -17.77 5.47 6.85
CA LEU A 95 -16.86 4.41 6.38
C LEU A 95 -16.96 3.17 7.27
N ALA A 96 -16.99 3.33 8.60
CA ALA A 96 -17.11 2.22 9.54
C ALA A 96 -18.40 1.40 9.31
N ALA A 97 -19.54 2.07 9.16
CA ALA A 97 -20.81 1.40 8.84
C ALA A 97 -20.75 0.65 7.48
N GLY A 98 -20.10 1.24 6.47
CA GLY A 98 -19.86 0.57 5.20
C GLY A 98 -19.00 -0.69 5.33
N TRP A 99 -17.96 -0.65 6.17
CA TRP A 99 -17.12 -1.82 6.45
C TRP A 99 -17.92 -2.96 7.07
N GLU A 100 -18.79 -2.69 8.04
CA GLU A 100 -19.64 -3.72 8.68
C GLU A 100 -20.52 -4.43 7.65
N SER A 101 -21.19 -3.68 6.78
CA SER A 101 -22.01 -4.24 5.69
C SER A 101 -21.19 -5.09 4.72
N CYS A 102 -19.98 -4.62 4.34
CA CYS A 102 -19.10 -5.37 3.46
C CYS A 102 -18.48 -6.61 4.11
N GLN A 103 -18.22 -6.60 5.42
CA GLN A 103 -17.71 -7.76 6.15
C GLN A 103 -18.73 -8.91 6.13
N LEU A 104 -20.02 -8.62 6.31
CA LEU A 104 -21.09 -9.62 6.15
C LEU A 104 -21.15 -10.18 4.73
N LEU A 105 -21.06 -9.30 3.72
CA LEU A 105 -21.03 -9.71 2.31
C LEU A 105 -19.82 -10.60 2.00
N VAL A 106 -18.62 -10.21 2.47
CA VAL A 106 -17.38 -10.98 2.29
C VAL A 106 -17.50 -12.34 2.96
N ALA A 107 -18.07 -12.42 4.17
CA ALA A 107 -18.31 -13.68 4.86
C ALA A 107 -19.27 -14.59 4.09
N ASN A 108 -20.38 -14.05 3.58
CA ASN A 108 -21.34 -14.78 2.74
C ASN A 108 -20.69 -15.31 1.45
N ALA A 109 -19.95 -14.45 0.75
CA ALA A 109 -19.26 -14.81 -0.49
C ALA A 109 -18.17 -15.87 -0.25
N LEU A 110 -17.35 -15.73 0.80
CA LEU A 110 -16.35 -16.72 1.17
C LEU A 110 -16.99 -18.05 1.56
N ALA A 111 -18.11 -18.07 2.30
CA ALA A 111 -18.80 -19.32 2.60
C ALA A 111 -19.30 -20.03 1.33
N SER A 112 -19.91 -19.28 0.40
CA SER A 112 -20.40 -19.87 -0.85
C SER A 112 -19.27 -20.33 -1.76
N LEU A 113 -18.21 -19.53 -1.92
CA LEU A 113 -17.11 -19.84 -2.85
C LEU A 113 -16.17 -20.91 -2.28
N SER A 114 -15.92 -20.92 -0.97
CA SER A 114 -15.10 -21.95 -0.31
C SER A 114 -15.88 -23.23 0.00
N GLY A 115 -17.21 -23.18 0.01
CA GLY A 115 -18.02 -24.30 0.45
C GLY A 115 -17.90 -24.60 1.96
N SER A 116 -17.36 -23.69 2.77
CA SER A 116 -17.24 -23.83 4.24
C SER A 116 -17.95 -22.70 4.98
N LYS A 117 -18.85 -23.03 5.90
CA LYS A 117 -19.51 -22.05 6.78
C LYS A 117 -18.69 -21.86 8.06
N GLU A 118 -17.55 -21.18 7.95
CA GLU A 118 -16.67 -20.86 9.09
C GLU A 118 -17.24 -19.75 9.99
N ASN A 119 -16.71 -19.58 11.20
CA ASN A 119 -16.93 -18.34 11.95
C ASN A 119 -15.87 -17.30 11.52
N PHE A 120 -16.18 -16.53 10.47
CA PHE A 120 -15.26 -15.53 9.92
C PHE A 120 -15.08 -14.35 10.89
N ILE A 121 -13.81 -13.99 11.14
CA ILE A 121 -13.39 -12.95 12.08
C ILE A 121 -12.52 -11.95 11.33
N PHE A 122 -12.84 -10.66 11.51
CA PHE A 122 -12.16 -9.54 10.89
C PHE A 122 -11.38 -8.76 11.95
N CYS A 123 -10.05 -8.67 11.79
CA CYS A 123 -9.18 -7.94 12.72
C CYS A 123 -8.75 -6.59 12.12
N ASN A 124 -9.55 -5.56 12.36
CA ASN A 124 -9.31 -4.21 11.81
C ASN A 124 -8.16 -3.45 12.50
N ALA A 125 -7.62 -3.97 13.61
CA ALA A 125 -6.57 -3.36 14.44
C ALA A 125 -5.19 -4.06 14.31
N LEU A 126 -4.94 -4.77 13.20
CA LEU A 126 -3.66 -5.44 12.94
C LEU A 126 -2.48 -4.47 12.87
N ASN A 127 -2.70 -3.21 12.47
CA ASN A 127 -1.67 -2.18 12.42
C ASN A 127 -1.07 -1.83 13.79
N ILE A 128 -1.80 -2.11 14.88
CA ILE A 128 -1.36 -1.95 16.26
C ILE A 128 -1.18 -3.30 16.97
N SER A 129 -1.07 -4.38 16.19
CA SER A 129 -0.85 -5.76 16.66
C SER A 129 -1.91 -6.21 17.67
N VAL A 130 -3.19 -5.99 17.34
CA VAL A 130 -4.37 -6.43 18.11
C VAL A 130 -5.25 -7.34 17.26
N CYS A 131 -5.48 -8.58 17.72
CA CYS A 131 -6.44 -9.50 17.12
C CYS A 131 -6.83 -10.61 18.12
N PRO A 132 -8.04 -10.56 18.71
CA PRO A 132 -8.43 -11.46 19.80
C PRO A 132 -8.28 -12.96 19.49
N LEU A 133 -8.64 -13.39 18.28
CA LEU A 133 -8.55 -14.80 17.88
C LEU A 133 -7.11 -15.31 17.89
N THR A 134 -6.17 -14.61 17.25
CA THR A 134 -4.78 -15.09 17.10
C THR A 134 -3.98 -14.99 18.40
N GLU A 135 -4.42 -14.11 19.31
CA GLU A 135 -3.86 -13.97 20.65
C GLU A 135 -4.28 -15.11 21.59
N ALA A 136 -5.51 -15.61 21.46
CA ALA A 136 -6.09 -16.61 22.35
C ALA A 136 -5.99 -18.05 21.81
N ALA A 137 -6.17 -18.24 20.50
CA ALA A 137 -6.31 -19.57 19.92
C ALA A 137 -4.96 -20.26 19.69
N GLY A 138 -4.87 -21.53 20.10
CA GLY A 138 -3.73 -22.39 19.78
C GLY A 138 -3.76 -22.90 18.33
N ARG A 139 -4.90 -22.82 17.64
CA ARG A 139 -5.06 -23.20 16.24
C ARG A 139 -6.12 -22.31 15.60
N PHE A 140 -5.87 -21.86 14.37
CA PHE A 140 -6.79 -21.03 13.61
C PHE A 140 -6.50 -21.13 12.11
N THR A 141 -7.40 -20.60 11.30
CA THR A 141 -7.32 -20.53 9.84
C THR A 141 -7.14 -19.08 9.39
N VAL A 142 -6.29 -18.88 8.37
CA VAL A 142 -6.03 -17.59 7.75
C VAL A 142 -6.45 -17.68 6.29
N ILE A 143 -7.42 -16.86 5.89
CA ILE A 143 -7.97 -16.79 4.53
C ILE A 143 -7.53 -15.45 3.95
N LEU A 144 -6.84 -15.51 2.82
CA LEU A 144 -6.30 -14.33 2.17
C LEU A 144 -6.98 -14.17 0.83
N TYR A 145 -7.67 -13.05 0.63
CA TYR A 145 -8.24 -12.70 -0.67
C TYR A 145 -7.33 -11.70 -1.38
N ASN A 146 -6.93 -12.03 -2.61
CA ASN A 146 -6.14 -11.17 -3.49
C ASN A 146 -7.06 -10.53 -4.55
N PRO A 147 -7.26 -9.19 -4.51
CA PRO A 147 -8.10 -8.50 -5.48
C PRO A 147 -7.42 -8.24 -6.84
N LEU A 148 -6.11 -8.52 -6.96
CA LEU A 148 -5.37 -8.28 -8.19
C LEU A 148 -5.60 -9.39 -9.22
N GLY A 149 -5.52 -9.02 -10.51
CA GLY A 149 -5.60 -9.98 -11.61
C GLY A 149 -4.34 -10.83 -11.82
N ARG A 150 -3.34 -10.72 -10.94
CA ARG A 150 -2.10 -11.50 -10.95
C ARG A 150 -1.87 -12.17 -9.60
N ARG A 151 -1.07 -13.24 -9.58
CA ARG A 151 -0.63 -13.85 -8.33
C ARG A 151 0.26 -12.89 -7.55
N VAL A 152 0.11 -12.91 -6.23
CA VAL A 152 0.98 -12.12 -5.33
C VAL A 152 1.59 -13.00 -4.24
N SER A 153 2.84 -12.70 -3.91
CA SER A 153 3.51 -13.21 -2.72
C SER A 153 3.51 -12.12 -1.67
N TRP A 154 2.78 -12.33 -0.57
CA TRP A 154 2.53 -11.29 0.42
C TRP A 154 3.02 -11.71 1.82
N PRO A 155 3.80 -10.86 2.51
CA PRO A 155 4.20 -11.12 3.88
C PRO A 155 3.01 -10.96 4.83
N ILE A 156 2.69 -12.01 5.57
CA ILE A 156 1.67 -11.98 6.63
C ILE A 156 2.34 -11.70 7.97
N ARG A 157 1.70 -10.88 8.81
CA ARG A 157 2.14 -10.52 10.16
C ARG A 157 0.92 -10.54 11.09
N LEU A 158 0.86 -11.49 12.02
CA LEU A 158 -0.29 -11.69 12.92
C LEU A 158 0.14 -11.65 14.40
N PRO A 159 -0.56 -10.92 15.28
CA PRO A 159 -0.24 -10.86 16.70
C PRO A 159 -0.56 -12.18 17.40
N VAL A 160 0.39 -12.74 18.14
CA VAL A 160 0.26 -14.06 18.78
C VAL A 160 0.96 -14.10 20.15
N ASN A 161 0.55 -15.06 20.99
CA ASN A 161 1.15 -15.27 22.33
C ASN A 161 2.02 -16.54 22.41
N GLY A 162 1.91 -17.44 21.43
CA GLY A 162 2.83 -18.55 21.28
C GLY A 162 4.17 -18.09 20.73
N ALA A 163 5.19 -18.90 20.94
CA ALA A 163 6.54 -18.57 20.52
C ALA A 163 7.06 -19.53 19.43
N SER A 164 6.22 -20.47 18.99
CA SER A 164 6.48 -21.37 17.87
C SER A 164 5.15 -21.82 17.27
N TYR A 165 5.07 -21.81 15.94
CA TYR A 165 3.88 -22.12 15.17
C TYR A 165 4.25 -22.92 13.92
N ALA A 166 3.42 -23.89 13.54
CA ALA A 166 3.41 -24.49 12.22
C ALA A 166 2.32 -23.81 11.38
N VAL A 167 2.65 -23.53 10.13
CA VAL A 167 1.71 -23.02 9.12
C VAL A 167 1.64 -24.05 8.00
N THR A 168 0.43 -24.40 7.56
CA THR A 168 0.20 -25.25 6.39
C THR A 168 -0.53 -24.47 5.31
N ASP A 169 -0.15 -24.71 4.06
CA ASP A 169 -0.74 -24.11 2.87
C ASP A 169 -2.08 -24.76 2.49
N PRO A 170 -2.76 -24.26 1.44
CA PRO A 170 -4.00 -24.85 0.94
C PRO A 170 -3.91 -26.31 0.49
N GLN A 171 -2.72 -26.79 0.14
CA GLN A 171 -2.43 -28.16 -0.30
C GLN A 171 -2.13 -29.09 0.87
N GLY A 172 -2.21 -28.59 2.11
CA GLY A 172 -1.90 -29.33 3.32
C GLY A 172 -0.40 -29.59 3.50
N GLN A 173 0.44 -29.01 2.65
CA GLN A 173 1.87 -28.99 2.89
C GLN A 173 2.14 -28.00 4.01
N PRO A 174 3.18 -28.20 4.83
CA PRO A 174 3.72 -27.10 5.61
C PRO A 174 3.96 -25.89 4.68
N VAL A 175 4.13 -24.69 5.20
CA VAL A 175 4.75 -23.59 4.44
C VAL A 175 6.26 -23.65 4.72
N PRO A 176 7.08 -24.38 3.94
CA PRO A 176 8.54 -24.40 4.04
C PRO A 176 9.23 -23.76 2.82
N SER A 177 10.56 -23.80 2.90
CA SER A 177 11.59 -23.40 1.96
C SER A 177 11.62 -23.95 0.54
N GLU A 178 10.52 -24.35 -0.08
CA GLU A 178 10.59 -24.73 -1.50
C GLU A 178 9.34 -24.32 -2.31
N VAL A 179 9.58 -23.53 -3.36
CA VAL A 179 8.66 -23.38 -4.48
C VAL A 179 9.02 -24.44 -5.52
N SER A 180 8.04 -25.22 -5.98
CA SER A 180 8.24 -26.06 -7.17
C SER A 180 8.33 -25.17 -8.42
N PRO A 181 9.31 -25.39 -9.32
CA PRO A 181 9.38 -24.64 -10.57
C PRO A 181 8.28 -25.13 -11.52
N GLY A 182 7.16 -24.40 -11.56
CA GLY A 182 6.03 -24.64 -12.45
C GLY A 182 6.03 -23.68 -13.65
N GLN A 183 6.75 -24.07 -14.71
CA GLN A 183 6.51 -23.77 -16.13
C GLN A 183 6.13 -22.33 -16.53
N LEU A 184 7.14 -21.51 -16.79
CA LEU A 184 7.03 -20.42 -17.77
C LEU A 184 7.33 -20.97 -19.18
N PRO A 185 6.59 -20.57 -20.23
CA PRO A 185 7.03 -20.78 -21.61
C PRO A 185 8.27 -19.90 -21.91
N HIS A 186 9.39 -20.54 -22.22
CA HIS A 186 10.63 -19.93 -22.74
C HIS A 186 10.50 -19.43 -24.20
N PRO A 187 11.48 -18.71 -24.81
CA PRO A 187 12.37 -17.62 -24.31
C PRO A 187 12.66 -16.53 -25.43
N PRO A 188 13.76 -15.69 -25.45
CA PRO A 188 15.19 -16.06 -25.34
C PRO A 188 16.08 -15.30 -24.30
N ALA A 189 16.98 -16.11 -23.70
CA ALA A 189 18.39 -15.88 -23.33
C ALA A 189 18.82 -14.70 -22.42
N ARG A 190 18.78 -14.90 -21.09
CA ARG A 190 19.76 -14.39 -20.10
C ARG A 190 19.89 -15.39 -18.93
N PRO A 191 21.05 -15.50 -18.24
CA PRO A 191 21.19 -16.37 -17.09
C PRO A 191 20.32 -15.86 -15.93
N TRP A 192 19.34 -16.67 -15.52
CA TRP A 192 18.49 -16.43 -14.35
C TRP A 192 19.34 -16.48 -13.07
N PRO A 193 19.14 -15.60 -12.07
CA PRO A 193 19.67 -15.84 -10.74
C PRO A 193 19.03 -17.13 -10.17
N PRO A 194 19.70 -17.83 -9.22
CA PRO A 194 19.16 -19.06 -8.64
C PRO A 194 17.82 -18.80 -7.93
N PRO A 195 16.87 -19.75 -7.95
CA PRO A 195 15.64 -19.65 -7.16
C PRO A 195 15.97 -19.54 -5.68
N THR A 196 15.45 -18.50 -5.03
CA THR A 196 15.59 -18.21 -3.61
C THR A 196 14.89 -19.28 -2.77
N LEU A 197 15.59 -19.90 -1.81
CA LEU A 197 15.01 -20.85 -0.85
C LEU A 197 14.04 -20.12 0.12
N PRO A 198 12.75 -20.49 0.25
CA PRO A 198 11.88 -19.82 1.21
C PRO A 198 12.35 -19.94 2.66
N ALA A 199 12.00 -18.95 3.47
CA ALA A 199 12.25 -18.96 4.90
C ALA A 199 11.03 -19.51 5.66
N CYS A 200 11.28 -20.28 6.71
CA CYS A 200 10.28 -20.86 7.59
C CYS A 200 9.41 -19.79 8.26
N PRO A 201 8.18 -20.08 8.74
CA PRO A 201 7.43 -19.15 9.58
C PRO A 201 8.25 -18.69 10.79
N GLN A 202 8.21 -17.40 11.10
CA GLN A 202 9.02 -16.77 12.14
C GLN A 202 8.15 -16.06 13.16
N VAL A 203 8.69 -15.86 14.37
CA VAL A 203 8.08 -14.96 15.35
C VAL A 203 9.05 -13.83 15.67
N VAL A 204 8.55 -12.59 15.64
CA VAL A 204 9.30 -11.38 16.04
C VAL A 204 8.63 -10.76 17.26
N PRO A 205 9.37 -10.14 18.19
CA PRO A 205 8.76 -9.48 19.34
C PRO A 205 7.95 -8.25 18.88
N VAL A 206 6.78 -8.03 19.48
CA VAL A 206 6.04 -6.77 19.28
C VAL A 206 6.90 -5.61 19.78
N SER A 207 7.11 -4.60 18.93
CA SER A 207 7.94 -3.45 19.27
C SER A 207 7.40 -2.72 20.51
N ASN A 208 8.31 -2.13 21.30
CA ASN A 208 7.92 -1.35 22.48
C ASN A 208 6.97 -0.20 22.11
N PHE A 209 7.19 0.41 20.94
CA PHE A 209 6.33 1.47 20.44
C PHE A 209 4.90 0.96 20.18
N THR A 210 4.75 -0.17 19.48
CA THR A 210 3.42 -0.75 19.21
C THR A 210 2.71 -1.17 20.49
N ARG A 211 3.43 -1.72 21.47
CA ARG A 211 2.87 -2.03 22.81
C ARG A 211 2.34 -0.79 23.53
N ARG A 212 3.03 0.35 23.43
CA ARG A 212 2.55 1.62 23.99
C ARG A 212 1.32 2.12 23.24
N LEU A 213 1.36 2.11 21.91
CA LEU A 213 0.29 2.62 21.04
C LEU A 213 -1.03 1.89 21.26
N ARG A 214 -1.01 0.56 21.37
CA ARG A 214 -2.24 -0.24 21.56
C ARG A 214 -2.80 -0.19 22.99
N GLY A 215 -2.04 0.31 23.96
CA GLY A 215 -2.42 0.31 25.37
C GLY A 215 -2.86 -1.07 25.86
N GLY A 216 -4.01 -1.12 26.55
CA GLY A 216 -4.64 -2.36 27.02
C GLY A 216 -5.47 -3.12 25.97
N GLY A 217 -5.50 -2.67 24.70
CA GLY A 217 -6.37 -3.25 23.67
C GLY A 217 -5.94 -4.64 23.18
N GLY A 218 -4.72 -5.09 23.48
CA GLY A 218 -4.22 -6.42 23.11
C GLY A 218 -3.05 -6.87 23.99
N SER A 219 -2.88 -8.19 24.04
CA SER A 219 -1.94 -8.91 24.91
C SER A 219 -0.73 -9.50 24.16
N ALA A 220 -0.79 -9.55 22.83
CA ALA A 220 0.22 -10.22 22.01
C ALA A 220 1.65 -9.80 22.33
N VAL A 221 2.52 -10.76 22.66
CA VAL A 221 3.95 -10.51 22.88
C VAL A 221 4.79 -10.72 21.62
N TRP A 222 4.28 -11.50 20.67
CA TRP A 222 4.94 -11.86 19.42
C TRP A 222 4.07 -11.49 18.21
N GLU A 223 4.70 -11.42 17.04
CA GLU A 223 4.02 -11.42 15.75
C GLU A 223 4.53 -12.59 14.93
N LEU A 224 3.62 -13.43 14.45
CA LEU A 224 3.87 -14.53 13.53
C LEU A 224 4.01 -13.98 12.11
N LEU A 225 5.10 -14.32 11.44
CA LEU A 225 5.35 -14.02 10.04
C LEU A 225 5.42 -15.28 9.19
N PHE A 226 4.82 -15.21 8.01
CA PHE A 226 4.99 -16.19 6.93
C PHE A 226 4.68 -15.55 5.58
N GLN A 227 5.25 -16.09 4.50
CA GLN A 227 4.92 -15.67 3.14
C GLN A 227 3.70 -16.45 2.63
N ALA A 228 2.77 -15.74 1.99
CA ALA A 228 1.59 -16.34 1.38
C ALA A 228 1.55 -16.08 -0.12
N SER A 229 1.47 -17.15 -0.92
CA SER A 229 1.18 -17.07 -2.35
C SER A 229 -0.33 -17.19 -2.58
N ILE A 230 -0.92 -16.18 -3.20
CA ILE A 230 -2.37 -16.07 -3.37
C ILE A 230 -2.68 -15.94 -4.87
N PRO A 231 -3.57 -16.78 -5.43
CA PRO A 231 -3.93 -16.73 -6.84
C PRO A 231 -4.57 -15.38 -7.22
N PRO A 232 -4.60 -15.05 -8.52
CA PRO A 232 -5.28 -13.84 -9.00
C PRO A 232 -6.78 -13.88 -8.72
N LEU A 233 -7.36 -12.73 -8.33
CA LEU A 233 -8.78 -12.52 -8.11
C LEU A 233 -9.43 -13.69 -7.36
N GLY A 234 -8.88 -14.00 -6.18
CA GLY A 234 -9.04 -15.31 -5.59
C GLY A 234 -8.58 -15.37 -4.14
N PHE A 235 -8.75 -16.53 -3.51
CA PHE A 235 -8.32 -16.74 -2.13
C PHE A 235 -7.46 -17.99 -1.93
N SER A 236 -6.67 -17.97 -0.87
CA SER A 236 -5.92 -19.10 -0.32
C SER A 236 -6.19 -19.22 1.19
N THR A 237 -6.41 -20.44 1.65
CA THR A 237 -6.70 -20.78 3.06
C THR A 237 -5.53 -21.53 3.70
N PHE A 238 -4.91 -20.92 4.69
CA PHE A 238 -3.80 -21.47 5.47
C PHE A 238 -4.28 -21.93 6.85
N THR A 239 -3.63 -22.93 7.44
CA THR A 239 -3.89 -23.33 8.83
C THR A 239 -2.67 -23.05 9.69
N VAL A 240 -2.88 -22.41 10.83
CA VAL A 240 -1.85 -22.09 11.81
C VAL A 240 -2.09 -22.91 13.08
N SER A 241 -1.07 -23.58 13.59
CA SER A 241 -1.13 -24.38 14.81
C SER A 241 0.07 -24.11 15.70
N ARG A 242 -0.16 -23.75 16.96
CA ARG A 242 0.87 -23.55 17.98
C ARG A 242 1.55 -24.87 18.28
N LEU A 243 2.88 -24.84 18.36
CA LEU A 243 3.68 -26.03 18.64
C LEU A 243 3.98 -26.18 20.14
N SER A 244 3.86 -27.41 20.65
CA SER A 244 4.08 -27.78 22.05
C SER A 244 5.54 -28.16 22.34
N ARG A 245 6.51 -27.26 22.09
CA ARG A 245 7.90 -27.41 22.56
C ARG A 245 8.52 -26.05 22.87
N GLY A 246 9.48 -26.07 23.81
CA GLY A 246 10.05 -24.94 24.55
C GLY A 246 10.26 -23.67 23.72
N GLY A 247 10.00 -22.53 24.36
CA GLY A 247 10.08 -21.21 23.75
C GLY A 247 11.37 -21.02 22.95
N PRO A 248 11.33 -20.22 21.86
CA PRO A 248 12.51 -19.86 21.12
C PRO A 248 13.53 -19.34 22.13
N ARG A 249 14.75 -19.87 22.06
CA ARG A 249 15.88 -19.21 22.70
C ARG A 249 16.00 -17.86 22.01
N VAL A 250 15.41 -16.84 22.63
CA VAL A 250 15.75 -15.45 22.34
C VAL A 250 17.21 -15.35 22.73
N HIS A 251 18.10 -15.40 21.75
CA HIS A 251 19.45 -14.93 22.00
C HIS A 251 19.29 -13.46 22.45
N PRO A 252 19.82 -13.08 23.62
CA PRO A 252 19.84 -11.67 23.99
C PRO A 252 20.43 -10.91 22.81
N ALA A 253 19.80 -9.77 22.45
CA ALA A 253 20.35 -8.88 21.45
C ALA A 253 21.84 -8.72 21.76
N ARG A 254 22.71 -9.17 20.85
CA ARG A 254 24.14 -8.97 20.99
C ARG A 254 24.31 -7.47 21.23
N THR A 255 24.90 -7.09 22.36
CA THR A 255 25.30 -5.70 22.59
C THR A 255 26.05 -5.28 21.33
N PRO A 256 25.63 -4.19 20.66
CA PRO A 256 26.22 -3.81 19.39
C PRO A 256 27.72 -3.67 19.60
N VAL A 257 28.50 -4.46 18.87
CA VAL A 257 29.93 -4.21 18.75
C VAL A 257 30.01 -2.87 18.03
N LEU A 258 30.41 -1.82 18.77
CA LEU A 258 30.43 -0.41 18.38
C LEU A 258 31.23 -0.07 17.11
N SER A 259 31.76 -1.07 16.39
CA SER A 259 32.72 -0.92 15.29
C SER A 259 32.32 -1.56 13.95
N GLN A 260 31.15 -2.20 13.82
CA GLN A 260 30.68 -2.70 12.51
C GLN A 260 29.42 -1.96 12.02
N PRO A 261 29.35 -1.55 10.74
CA PRO A 261 28.13 -1.03 10.14
C PRO A 261 26.98 -1.99 10.37
N GLN A 262 25.87 -1.47 10.93
CA GLN A 262 24.65 -2.25 10.96
C GLN A 262 24.15 -2.35 9.52
N GLU A 263 23.96 -3.57 9.01
CA GLU A 263 23.43 -3.81 7.67
C GLU A 263 22.28 -4.82 7.72
N ILE A 264 21.33 -4.60 6.82
CA ILE A 264 20.29 -5.57 6.47
C ILE A 264 20.38 -5.84 4.97
N GLN A 265 20.15 -7.10 4.58
CA GLN A 265 20.26 -7.53 3.20
C GLN A 265 19.24 -8.62 2.90
N ASN A 266 18.57 -8.55 1.76
CA ASN A 266 17.85 -9.66 1.16
C ASN A 266 18.47 -10.02 -0.20
N GLU A 267 17.74 -10.74 -1.03
CA GLU A 267 18.22 -11.22 -2.32
C GLU A 267 18.37 -10.11 -3.37
N HIS A 268 17.64 -9.01 -3.22
CA HIS A 268 17.57 -7.91 -4.18
C HIS A 268 18.32 -6.67 -3.71
N LEU A 269 18.34 -6.40 -2.41
CA LEU A 269 18.81 -5.15 -1.82
C LEU A 269 19.73 -5.38 -0.61
N ARG A 270 20.69 -4.47 -0.44
CA ARG A 270 21.45 -4.26 0.80
C ARG A 270 21.27 -2.82 1.27
N VAL A 271 21.01 -2.62 2.56
CA VAL A 271 20.89 -1.30 3.19
C VAL A 271 21.92 -1.17 4.29
N LEU A 272 22.72 -0.11 4.22
CA LEU A 272 23.77 0.21 5.16
C LEU A 272 23.34 1.35 6.08
N PHE A 273 23.65 1.21 7.36
CA PHE A 273 23.42 2.24 8.36
C PHE A 273 24.75 2.79 8.87
N ASP A 274 24.76 4.10 9.15
CA ASP A 274 25.92 4.74 9.75
C ASP A 274 26.06 4.28 11.23
N PRO A 275 27.19 3.66 11.62
CA PRO A 275 27.34 3.11 12.97
C PRO A 275 27.47 4.18 14.05
N LEU A 276 27.79 5.43 13.71
CA LEU A 276 27.93 6.52 14.65
C LEU A 276 26.62 7.24 14.91
N THR A 277 25.79 7.39 13.87
CA THR A 277 24.56 8.18 13.91
C THR A 277 23.29 7.34 13.88
N GLY A 278 23.34 6.08 13.41
CA GLY A 278 22.19 5.19 13.30
C GLY A 278 21.27 5.46 12.11
N HIS A 279 21.59 6.43 11.24
CA HIS A 279 20.80 6.76 10.05
C HIS A 279 21.07 5.80 8.90
N LEU A 280 20.11 5.70 7.99
CA LEU A 280 20.33 5.07 6.69
C LEU A 280 21.43 5.87 5.96
N LYS A 281 22.41 5.14 5.40
CA LYS A 281 23.60 5.70 4.77
C LYS A 281 23.66 5.40 3.27
N GLU A 282 23.30 4.19 2.88
CA GLU A 282 23.42 3.73 1.50
C GLU A 282 22.41 2.61 1.21
N ILE A 283 21.91 2.59 -0.03
CA ILE A 283 21.10 1.51 -0.58
C ILE A 283 21.82 0.94 -1.78
N GLN A 284 21.88 -0.38 -1.85
CA GLN A 284 22.47 -1.12 -2.96
C GLN A 284 21.39 -2.01 -3.57
N ASN A 285 21.19 -1.89 -4.87
CA ASN A 285 20.42 -2.84 -5.66
C ASN A 285 21.38 -3.88 -6.23
N LEU A 286 21.30 -5.09 -5.67
CA LEU A 286 22.20 -6.20 -5.93
C LEU A 286 21.95 -6.81 -7.31
N ASP A 287 20.69 -6.88 -7.74
CA ASP A 287 20.31 -7.41 -9.06
C ASP A 287 20.97 -6.62 -10.21
N LYS A 288 21.10 -5.31 -10.03
CA LYS A 288 21.65 -4.38 -11.04
C LYS A 288 23.07 -3.93 -10.72
N SER A 289 23.62 -4.34 -9.58
CA SER A 289 24.94 -3.94 -9.08
C SER A 289 25.10 -2.41 -9.06
N ILE A 290 24.08 -1.70 -8.58
CA ILE A 290 24.09 -0.24 -8.41
C ILE A 290 23.97 0.12 -6.94
N SER A 291 24.56 1.25 -6.54
CA SER A 291 24.42 1.79 -5.20
C SER A 291 24.22 3.29 -5.21
N LEU A 292 23.56 3.79 -4.18
CA LEU A 292 23.31 5.21 -3.98
C LEU A 292 23.48 5.55 -2.50
N PRO A 293 24.35 6.52 -2.15
CA PRO A 293 24.32 7.15 -0.85
C PRO A 293 22.98 7.84 -0.64
N VAL A 294 22.28 7.46 0.43
CA VAL A 294 20.97 8.01 0.80
C VAL A 294 21.01 8.29 2.29
N PHE A 295 20.80 9.54 2.67
CA PHE A 295 20.57 9.94 4.05
C PHE A 295 19.08 10.17 4.26
N GLN A 296 18.46 9.47 5.21
CA GLN A 296 17.05 9.67 5.57
C GLN A 296 16.93 10.13 7.02
N ASN A 297 16.14 11.17 7.24
CA ASN A 297 15.86 11.69 8.58
C ASN A 297 14.46 12.35 8.65
N PHE A 298 13.96 12.53 9.87
CA PHE A 298 12.72 13.25 10.14
C PHE A 298 13.00 14.68 10.58
N TYR A 299 12.25 15.61 10.02
CA TYR A 299 12.28 17.02 10.39
C TYR A 299 10.87 17.54 10.61
N TRP A 300 10.74 18.76 11.10
CA TRP A 300 9.48 19.48 11.05
C TRP A 300 9.68 20.94 10.63
N TYR A 301 8.69 21.49 9.95
CA TYR A 301 8.54 22.93 9.79
C TYR A 301 7.69 23.49 10.92
N ASN A 302 8.10 24.61 11.51
CA ASN A 302 7.23 25.38 12.39
C ASN A 302 6.14 26.04 11.55
N ALA A 303 4.89 25.85 11.94
CA ALA A 303 3.75 26.50 11.30
C ALA A 303 3.79 28.02 11.57
N SER A 304 3.76 28.83 10.51
CA SER A 304 3.64 30.28 10.66
C SER A 304 2.28 30.65 11.26
N VAL A 305 2.27 31.68 12.09
CA VAL A 305 1.07 32.29 12.68
C VAL A 305 0.75 33.65 12.06
N GLY A 306 1.41 33.99 10.95
CA GLY A 306 1.49 35.34 10.43
C GLY A 306 2.78 36.06 10.83
N ASN A 307 3.15 37.07 10.07
CA ASN A 307 4.29 37.96 10.32
C ASN A 307 4.02 39.35 9.72
N ASN A 308 5.01 40.24 9.74
CA ASN A 308 4.87 41.61 9.21
C ASN A 308 4.64 41.65 7.68
N GLU A 309 5.03 40.61 6.94
CA GLU A 309 4.84 40.53 5.49
C GLU A 309 3.43 40.07 5.12
N SER A 310 2.88 39.13 5.89
CA SER A 310 1.52 38.62 5.69
C SER A 310 0.95 38.06 6.99
N PRO A 311 -0.32 38.35 7.33
CA PRO A 311 -1.00 37.78 8.49
C PRO A 311 -1.39 36.30 8.29
N GLN A 312 -1.12 35.69 7.13
CA GLN A 312 -1.56 34.33 6.83
C GLN A 312 -0.93 33.29 7.78
N ALA A 313 -1.75 32.52 8.50
CA ALA A 313 -1.27 31.37 9.26
C ALA A 313 -1.26 30.08 8.40
N SER A 314 -0.49 29.07 8.84
CA SER A 314 -0.66 27.70 8.35
C SER A 314 -1.89 27.07 8.99
N GLY A 315 -2.64 26.27 8.22
CA GLY A 315 -3.90 25.65 8.67
C GLY A 315 -4.26 24.41 7.88
N ALA A 316 -5.54 24.02 7.89
CA ALA A 316 -6.00 22.80 7.24
C ALA A 316 -5.73 22.81 5.72
N TYR A 317 -5.91 23.95 5.05
CA TYR A 317 -5.66 24.14 3.63
C TYR A 317 -4.21 24.56 3.35
N ILE A 318 -3.77 25.60 4.06
CA ILE A 318 -2.52 26.30 3.75
C ILE A 318 -1.35 25.65 4.46
N PHE A 319 -0.27 25.46 3.72
CA PHE A 319 1.04 25.21 4.28
C PHE A 319 1.85 26.50 4.17
N ARG A 320 2.18 27.09 5.32
CA ARG A 320 3.06 28.24 5.41
C ARG A 320 4.12 28.00 6.48
N PRO A 321 5.31 27.49 6.13
CA PRO A 321 6.37 27.29 7.09
C PRO A 321 6.93 28.65 7.55
N ASN A 322 7.28 28.77 8.82
CA ASN A 322 7.87 29.99 9.39
C ASN A 322 9.31 30.24 8.92
N SER A 323 10.00 29.20 8.43
CA SER A 323 11.34 29.25 7.86
C SER A 323 11.46 28.21 6.75
N SER A 324 12.35 28.45 5.79
CA SER A 324 12.67 27.48 4.74
C SER A 324 13.53 26.31 5.23
N GLU A 325 14.19 26.48 6.38
CA GLU A 325 14.97 25.42 7.02
C GLU A 325 14.11 24.69 8.06
N PRO A 326 13.91 23.36 7.92
CA PRO A 326 13.18 22.60 8.92
C PRO A 326 14.10 22.18 10.07
N ILE A 327 13.49 21.85 11.20
CA ILE A 327 14.18 21.47 12.44
C ILE A 327 14.21 19.94 12.56
N PRO A 328 15.36 19.29 12.82
CA PRO A 328 15.43 17.84 12.97
C PRO A 328 14.61 17.36 14.18
N VAL A 329 13.85 16.27 14.01
CA VAL A 329 13.03 15.67 15.08
C VAL A 329 13.88 15.20 16.26
N SER A 330 15.06 14.66 15.98
CA SER A 330 16.02 14.29 17.02
C SER A 330 16.87 15.48 17.43
N SER A 331 16.92 15.77 18.73
CA SER A 331 17.85 16.76 19.30
C SER A 331 19.31 16.25 19.33
N SER A 332 19.51 14.95 19.14
CA SER A 332 20.80 14.29 19.05
C SER A 332 21.17 14.05 17.59
N LYS A 333 22.45 14.19 17.25
CA LYS A 333 22.97 13.73 15.95
C LYS A 333 22.94 12.21 15.78
N ARG A 334 22.63 11.48 16.87
CA ARG A 334 22.49 10.03 16.92
C ARG A 334 21.04 9.64 17.15
N VAL A 335 20.55 8.71 16.33
CA VAL A 335 19.28 8.02 16.46
C VAL A 335 19.54 6.68 17.14
N SER A 336 18.73 6.35 18.13
CA SER A 336 18.86 5.05 18.80
C SER A 336 18.39 3.94 17.85
N THR A 337 19.26 2.97 17.58
CA THR A 337 18.95 1.82 16.73
C THR A 337 18.91 0.51 17.50
N HIS A 338 18.03 -0.39 17.07
CA HIS A 338 18.00 -1.77 17.54
C HIS A 338 17.82 -2.73 16.35
N LEU A 339 18.77 -3.65 16.16
CA LEU A 339 18.70 -4.66 15.11
C LEU A 339 17.79 -5.81 15.55
N VAL A 340 16.84 -6.19 14.70
CA VAL A 340 16.07 -7.43 14.86
C VAL A 340 16.37 -8.30 13.65
N LYS A 341 17.20 -9.34 13.85
CA LYS A 341 17.43 -10.43 12.89
C LYS A 341 16.83 -11.70 13.47
N VAL A 342 15.88 -12.32 12.76
CA VAL A 342 15.28 -13.60 13.14
C VAL A 342 15.66 -14.63 12.08
N GLY A 343 16.64 -15.49 12.41
CA GLY A 343 17.23 -16.46 11.48
C GLY A 343 18.74 -16.52 11.65
N GLY A 344 19.25 -17.63 12.20
CA GLY A 344 20.67 -17.81 12.50
C GLY A 344 20.88 -18.69 13.72
N GLY A 345 20.79 -20.00 13.53
CA GLY A 345 21.50 -20.92 14.43
C GLY A 345 22.95 -20.97 13.95
N ASP A 346 23.86 -20.34 14.68
CA ASP A 346 25.29 -20.61 14.51
C ASP A 346 25.51 -22.10 14.83
N GLY A 347 26.18 -22.81 13.91
CA GLY A 347 26.41 -24.24 14.00
C GLY A 347 27.03 -24.62 15.34
N VAL A 348 26.35 -25.49 16.09
CA VAL A 348 26.97 -26.18 17.22
C VAL A 348 27.95 -27.20 16.64
N PRO A 349 29.27 -27.12 16.91
CA PRO A 349 30.18 -28.19 16.53
C PRO A 349 29.95 -29.36 17.48
N GLY A 350 29.50 -30.49 16.93
CA GLY A 350 29.64 -31.80 17.57
C GLY A 350 28.43 -32.29 18.37
N ALA A 351 27.61 -33.13 17.75
CA ALA A 351 26.95 -34.24 18.44
C ALA A 351 26.69 -35.36 17.41
N ARG A 352 27.55 -36.38 17.41
CA ARG A 352 27.30 -37.63 16.67
C ARG A 352 26.32 -38.48 17.47
N GLY A 353 25.32 -39.02 16.77
CA GLY A 353 24.68 -40.30 17.09
C GLY A 353 23.45 -40.27 17.99
N VAL A 354 22.26 -40.17 17.38
CA VAL A 354 21.01 -40.79 17.89
C VAL A 354 20.10 -41.15 16.68
N PRO A 355 19.42 -42.31 16.63
CA PRO A 355 18.60 -42.71 15.48
C PRO A 355 17.31 -41.90 15.33
N ARG A 356 16.93 -41.64 14.06
CA ARG A 356 15.72 -40.90 13.65
C ARG A 356 14.42 -41.65 13.96
N VAL A 357 13.54 -41.04 14.75
CA VAL A 357 12.09 -41.34 14.77
C VAL A 357 11.37 -40.30 13.92
N LEU A 358 10.52 -40.77 12.99
CA LEU A 358 9.67 -39.97 12.10
C LEU A 358 8.75 -39.06 12.92
N SER A 359 9.16 -37.80 13.05
CA SER A 359 8.37 -36.67 13.54
C SER A 359 8.50 -35.56 12.49
N PRO A 360 7.50 -34.68 12.30
CA PRO A 360 7.61 -33.60 11.31
C PRO A 360 8.84 -32.76 11.66
N GLN A 361 9.83 -32.74 10.76
CA GLN A 361 11.08 -32.05 11.01
C GLN A 361 10.82 -30.55 11.20
N PRO A 362 11.41 -29.91 12.24
CA PRO A 362 11.48 -28.46 12.30
C PRO A 362 12.20 -27.93 11.05
N CYS A 363 11.68 -26.87 10.46
CA CYS A 363 12.31 -26.20 9.33
C CYS A 363 13.62 -25.54 9.82
N PHE A 364 14.76 -26.16 9.51
CA PHE A 364 16.10 -25.66 9.82
C PHE A 364 16.69 -24.96 8.59
N LEU A 365 16.17 -23.79 8.21
CA LEU A 365 16.81 -22.94 7.19
C LEU A 365 17.31 -21.62 7.76
N GLN A 366 18.43 -21.19 7.21
CA GLN A 366 19.29 -20.10 7.70
C GLN A 366 18.81 -18.69 7.34
N ASN A 367 17.76 -18.54 6.53
CA ASN A 367 17.37 -17.24 5.98
C ASN A 367 16.26 -16.57 6.81
N ALA A 368 16.40 -15.27 7.05
CA ALA A 368 15.41 -14.47 7.77
C ALA A 368 14.24 -14.07 6.84
N LEU A 369 12.98 -14.29 7.25
CA LEU A 369 11.79 -13.79 6.52
C LEU A 369 11.76 -12.26 6.47
N VAL A 370 12.31 -11.63 7.50
CA VAL A 370 12.45 -10.19 7.61
C VAL A 370 13.71 -9.85 8.40
N GLN A 371 14.37 -8.77 8.02
CA GLN A 371 15.37 -8.09 8.82
C GLN A 371 14.88 -6.68 9.10
N GLU A 372 14.92 -6.27 10.37
CA GLU A 372 14.42 -4.96 10.78
C GLU A 372 15.49 -4.15 11.53
N VAL A 373 15.56 -2.85 11.25
CA VAL A 373 16.25 -1.86 12.08
C VAL A 373 15.23 -0.91 12.65
N HIS A 374 15.09 -0.92 13.98
CA HIS A 374 14.17 -0.05 14.70
C HIS A 374 14.93 1.24 15.04
N GLN A 375 14.45 2.37 14.54
CA GLN A 375 15.04 3.70 14.73
C GLN A 375 14.12 4.55 15.61
N ASN A 376 14.67 5.11 16.69
CA ASN A 376 13.95 5.99 17.59
C ASN A 376 14.54 7.40 17.54
N PHE A 377 13.80 8.35 16.94
CA PHE A 377 14.24 9.73 16.73
C PHE A 377 13.90 10.61 17.93
N SER A 378 12.72 10.40 18.52
CA SER A 378 12.23 11.09 19.71
C SER A 378 11.16 10.26 20.43
N SER A 379 10.66 10.71 21.59
CA SER A 379 9.57 10.01 22.30
C SER A 379 8.26 9.89 21.51
N TRP A 380 8.09 10.68 20.44
CA TRP A 380 6.88 10.79 19.63
C TRP A 380 7.14 10.50 18.14
N CYS A 381 8.34 10.09 17.74
CA CYS A 381 8.68 9.79 16.36
C CYS A 381 9.65 8.60 16.27
N SER A 382 9.21 7.54 15.61
CA SER A 382 9.99 6.32 15.39
C SER A 382 9.76 5.75 14.00
N GLN A 383 10.70 4.93 13.54
CA GLN A 383 10.63 4.24 12.27
C GLN A 383 11.12 2.79 12.42
N VAL A 384 10.55 1.87 11.66
CA VAL A 384 11.09 0.53 11.46
C VAL A 384 11.46 0.40 9.99
N VAL A 385 12.75 0.20 9.73
CA VAL A 385 13.27 -0.11 8.39
C VAL A 385 13.24 -1.61 8.21
N ARG A 386 12.51 -2.12 7.21
CA ARG A 386 12.35 -3.55 6.97
C ARG A 386 12.83 -3.94 5.58
N LEU A 387 13.53 -5.07 5.52
CA LEU A 387 13.72 -5.84 4.30
C LEU A 387 13.04 -7.19 4.48
N HIS A 388 12.00 -7.44 3.67
CA HIS A 388 11.35 -8.73 3.57
C HIS A 388 12.08 -9.62 2.57
N ALA A 389 12.12 -10.92 2.81
CA ALA A 389 12.63 -11.88 1.83
C ALA A 389 11.84 -11.79 0.50
N GLY A 390 12.55 -11.81 -0.63
CA GLY A 390 11.98 -11.76 -1.98
C GLY A 390 11.33 -10.43 -2.41
N GLN A 391 11.48 -9.35 -1.62
CA GLN A 391 10.92 -8.03 -1.96
C GLN A 391 12.01 -7.07 -2.43
N PRO A 392 11.87 -6.42 -3.61
CA PRO A 392 12.92 -5.55 -4.19
C PRO A 392 12.84 -4.10 -3.71
N TYR A 393 12.35 -3.87 -2.49
CA TYR A 393 12.17 -2.53 -1.92
C TYR A 393 12.49 -2.53 -0.42
N VAL A 394 12.82 -1.34 0.11
CA VAL A 394 12.94 -1.10 1.55
C VAL A 394 11.61 -0.57 2.07
N GLU A 395 11.04 -1.19 3.08
CA GLU A 395 9.85 -0.66 3.77
C GLU A 395 10.28 0.23 4.94
N LEU A 396 9.77 1.46 4.97
CA LEU A 396 9.95 2.42 6.06
C LEU A 396 8.60 2.64 6.75
N GLU A 397 8.33 1.88 7.81
CA GLU A 397 7.13 2.09 8.63
C GLU A 397 7.42 3.16 9.67
N TRP A 398 6.79 4.32 9.54
CA TRP A 398 6.94 5.44 10.46
C TRP A 398 5.75 5.49 11.42
N THR A 399 6.00 5.93 12.66
CA THR A 399 4.94 6.32 13.58
C THR A 399 5.25 7.67 14.22
N VAL A 400 4.35 8.62 14.03
CA VAL A 400 4.50 10.03 14.42
C VAL A 400 3.31 10.46 15.27
N GLY A 401 3.59 10.99 16.45
CA GLY A 401 2.64 11.55 17.39
C GLY A 401 2.72 10.91 18.78
N PRO A 402 2.11 11.53 19.81
CA PRO A 402 1.42 12.83 19.76
C PRO A 402 2.39 13.97 19.48
N ILE A 403 2.10 14.82 18.48
CA ILE A 403 2.98 15.93 18.12
C ILE A 403 2.96 16.95 19.27
N PRO A 404 4.11 17.29 19.88
CA PRO A 404 4.17 18.22 21.00
C PRO A 404 3.93 19.65 20.53
N VAL A 405 3.06 20.37 21.23
CA VAL A 405 2.71 21.78 20.95
C VAL A 405 2.70 22.64 22.21
N ALA A 406 3.20 22.11 23.33
CA ALA A 406 3.28 22.82 24.61
C ALA A 406 4.24 24.03 24.56
N ASP A 407 5.12 24.07 23.56
CA ASP A 407 6.00 25.19 23.24
C ASP A 407 5.30 26.32 22.46
N GLY A 408 3.99 26.19 22.19
CA GLY A 408 3.21 27.18 21.46
C GLY A 408 3.39 27.14 19.93
N TRP A 409 4.11 26.17 19.40
CA TRP A 409 4.37 26.04 17.95
C TRP A 409 3.61 24.86 17.34
N GLY A 410 2.81 25.15 16.32
CA GLY A 410 2.32 24.12 15.39
C GLY A 410 3.47 23.52 14.59
N LYS A 411 3.39 22.23 14.27
CA LYS A 411 4.49 21.48 13.62
C LYS A 411 3.98 20.64 12.46
N GLU A 412 4.76 20.64 11.39
CA GLU A 412 4.49 19.91 10.15
C GLU A 412 5.64 18.97 9.85
N ILE A 413 5.43 17.68 10.06
CA ILE A 413 6.49 16.67 10.17
C ILE A 413 6.73 16.09 8.78
N ILE A 414 8.00 16.01 8.40
CA ILE A 414 8.45 15.49 7.10
C ILE A 414 9.42 14.32 7.29
N SER A 415 9.34 13.35 6.37
CA SER A 415 10.42 12.40 6.11
C SER A 415 11.19 12.90 4.89
N ARG A 416 12.49 13.15 5.04
CA ARG A 416 13.36 13.68 3.99
C ARG A 416 14.46 12.70 3.65
N PHE A 417 14.69 12.54 2.35
CA PHE A 417 15.77 11.78 1.74
C PHE A 417 16.73 12.73 1.04
N GLU A 418 18.02 12.55 1.26
CA GLU A 418 19.09 13.33 0.64
C GLU A 418 20.05 12.37 -0.06
N THR A 419 20.41 12.69 -1.31
CA THR A 419 21.20 11.81 -2.18
C THR A 419 22.23 12.62 -2.96
N THR A 420 23.12 11.91 -3.67
CA THR A 420 24.10 12.53 -4.58
C THR A 420 23.58 12.74 -6.01
N LEU A 421 22.30 12.46 -6.28
CA LEU A 421 21.72 12.57 -7.62
C LEU A 421 21.71 14.02 -8.12
N GLN A 422 22.12 14.22 -9.37
CA GLN A 422 22.06 15.51 -10.06
C GLN A 422 20.70 15.64 -10.75
N THR A 423 19.73 16.26 -10.05
CA THR A 423 18.33 16.29 -10.46
C THR A 423 17.95 17.52 -11.29
N ASP A 424 18.85 18.51 -11.41
CA ASP A 424 18.64 19.75 -12.18
C ASP A 424 17.31 20.45 -11.85
N SER A 425 16.99 20.56 -10.55
CA SER A 425 15.74 21.11 -10.01
C SER A 425 14.45 20.38 -10.43
N ARG A 426 14.55 19.16 -10.95
CA ARG A 426 13.40 18.34 -11.39
C ARG A 426 13.09 17.21 -10.43
N PHE A 427 11.81 16.94 -10.29
CA PHE A 427 11.27 15.78 -9.58
C PHE A 427 9.92 15.40 -10.21
N TYR A 428 9.38 14.25 -9.86
CA TYR A 428 8.22 13.70 -10.55
C TYR A 428 7.20 13.22 -9.53
N THR A 429 5.94 13.62 -9.71
CA THR A 429 4.83 13.17 -8.85
C THR A 429 3.72 12.59 -9.71
N ASP A 430 2.98 11.64 -9.15
CA ASP A 430 1.79 11.13 -9.82
C ASP A 430 0.63 12.14 -9.85
N SER A 431 -0.26 11.98 -10.81
CA SER A 431 -1.58 12.60 -10.88
C SER A 431 -2.64 11.55 -10.57
N ASN A 432 -3.21 11.61 -9.37
CA ASN A 432 -4.27 10.69 -8.89
C ASN A 432 -3.89 9.20 -9.00
N GLY A 433 -2.61 8.86 -8.82
CA GLY A 433 -2.09 7.50 -8.91
C GLY A 433 -1.83 6.99 -10.33
N ARG A 434 -2.01 7.83 -11.36
CA ARG A 434 -1.95 7.44 -12.77
C ARG A 434 -0.76 8.09 -13.50
N GLN A 435 -0.97 9.21 -14.20
CA GLN A 435 0.08 9.87 -14.98
C GLN A 435 1.21 10.36 -14.07
N ILE A 436 2.42 10.43 -14.58
CA ILE A 436 3.56 11.05 -13.93
C ILE A 436 3.78 12.43 -14.54
N LEU A 437 3.79 13.45 -13.68
CA LEU A 437 4.04 14.82 -14.06
C LEU A 437 5.44 15.23 -13.62
N GLU A 438 6.21 15.77 -14.58
CA GLU A 438 7.48 16.44 -14.27
C GLU A 438 7.18 17.76 -13.54
N ARG A 439 7.82 17.94 -12.40
CA ARG A 439 7.79 19.14 -11.57
C ARG A 439 9.16 19.79 -11.63
N ARG A 440 9.18 21.12 -11.70
CA ARG A 440 10.41 21.90 -11.64
C ARG A 440 10.29 22.92 -10.51
N ARG A 441 11.25 22.89 -9.59
CA ARG A 441 11.33 23.81 -8.46
C ARG A 441 11.34 25.26 -8.97
N ASP A 442 10.53 26.12 -8.35
CA ASP A 442 10.40 27.56 -8.63
C ASP A 442 10.00 27.89 -10.08
N TYR A 443 9.28 27.00 -10.75
CA TYR A 443 8.89 27.17 -12.15
C TYR A 443 7.40 26.87 -12.38
N ARG A 444 6.81 27.60 -13.32
CA ARG A 444 5.46 27.36 -13.85
C ARG A 444 5.50 27.45 -15.38
N PRO A 445 4.90 26.50 -16.11
CA PRO A 445 4.98 26.49 -17.57
C PRO A 445 4.13 27.56 -18.24
N THR A 446 3.10 28.06 -17.57
CA THR A 446 2.08 28.94 -18.15
C THR A 446 2.18 30.40 -17.71
N TRP A 447 2.99 30.74 -16.70
CA TRP A 447 3.21 32.11 -16.24
C TRP A 447 4.55 32.26 -15.53
N ASN A 448 5.05 33.49 -15.42
CA ASN A 448 6.27 33.78 -14.64
C ASN A 448 5.94 33.77 -13.14
N LEU A 449 6.54 32.84 -12.40
CA LEU A 449 6.32 32.72 -10.96
C LEU A 449 7.01 33.87 -10.22
N SER A 450 6.24 34.64 -9.44
CA SER A 450 6.78 35.47 -8.38
C SER A 450 6.88 34.62 -7.12
N GLN A 451 8.10 34.30 -6.69
CA GLN A 451 8.32 33.38 -5.57
C GLN A 451 8.14 34.10 -4.24
N THR A 452 7.15 33.67 -3.44
CA THR A 452 6.88 34.19 -2.09
C THR A 452 7.02 33.12 -1.00
N GLU A 453 6.99 31.84 -1.37
CA GLU A 453 7.05 30.68 -0.48
C GLU A 453 7.88 29.56 -1.14
N PRO A 454 9.23 29.59 -1.02
CA PRO A 454 10.13 28.67 -1.73
C PRO A 454 9.97 27.20 -1.30
N VAL A 455 9.34 26.94 -0.16
CA VAL A 455 8.98 25.58 0.27
C VAL A 455 7.56 25.24 -0.18
N ALA A 456 6.55 25.93 0.36
CA ALA A 456 5.14 25.58 0.14
C ALA A 456 4.70 25.66 -1.33
N GLY A 457 5.26 26.60 -2.11
CA GLY A 457 5.01 26.74 -3.54
C GLY A 457 5.62 25.64 -4.41
N ASN A 458 6.42 24.74 -3.83
CA ASN A 458 7.00 23.59 -4.52
C ASN A 458 6.46 22.24 -4.03
N TYR A 459 5.51 22.24 -3.10
CA TYR A 459 4.80 21.02 -2.70
C TYR A 459 3.72 20.64 -3.72
N TYR A 460 3.62 19.34 -4.00
CA TYR A 460 2.62 18.75 -4.90
C TYR A 460 1.93 17.56 -4.21
N PRO A 461 0.70 17.21 -4.63
CA PRO A 461 0.06 16.01 -4.13
C PRO A 461 0.78 14.77 -4.64
N VAL A 462 0.93 13.79 -3.75
CA VAL A 462 1.49 12.46 -4.02
C VAL A 462 0.45 11.45 -3.56
N ASN A 463 -0.33 10.89 -4.50
CA ASN A 463 -1.34 9.90 -4.15
C ASN A 463 -0.77 8.48 -4.12
N SER A 464 0.31 8.22 -4.87
CA SER A 464 0.96 6.90 -4.99
C SER A 464 2.47 6.92 -4.96
N ARG A 465 3.13 7.89 -5.61
CA ARG A 465 4.57 7.87 -5.79
C ARG A 465 5.15 9.24 -6.13
N ILE A 466 6.35 9.45 -5.63
CA ILE A 466 7.23 10.57 -5.97
C ILE A 466 8.62 10.02 -6.26
N PHE A 467 9.34 10.60 -7.22
CA PHE A 467 10.71 10.20 -7.47
C PHE A 467 11.60 11.35 -7.96
N ILE A 468 12.89 11.16 -7.76
CA ILE A 468 13.97 11.96 -8.33
C ILE A 468 14.88 11.05 -9.14
N LYS A 469 15.47 11.59 -10.21
CA LYS A 469 16.40 10.85 -11.06
C LYS A 469 17.48 11.76 -11.64
N ASP A 470 18.63 11.17 -11.94
CA ASP A 470 19.63 11.75 -12.82
C ASP A 470 19.59 11.05 -14.20
N LYS A 471 20.71 11.01 -14.92
CA LYS A 471 20.79 10.34 -16.23
C LYS A 471 20.74 8.81 -16.16
N LYS A 472 21.05 8.20 -15.01
CA LYS A 472 21.25 6.75 -14.88
C LYS A 472 20.39 6.14 -13.78
N PHE A 473 20.25 6.81 -12.64
CA PHE A 473 19.61 6.27 -11.44
C PHE A 473 18.34 7.04 -11.08
N GLN A 474 17.39 6.32 -10.51
CA GLN A 474 16.14 6.85 -9.98
C GLN A 474 15.92 6.33 -8.57
N LEU A 475 15.62 7.24 -7.64
CA LEU A 475 15.13 6.93 -6.31
C LEU A 475 13.63 7.22 -6.26
N THR A 476 12.82 6.19 -6.00
CA THR A 476 11.36 6.28 -5.95
C THR A 476 10.85 6.01 -4.54
N VAL A 477 9.88 6.81 -4.09
CA VAL A 477 9.15 6.58 -2.85
C VAL A 477 7.68 6.34 -3.17
N LEU A 478 7.15 5.19 -2.77
CA LEU A 478 5.71 4.89 -2.82
C LEU A 478 5.04 5.25 -1.49
N THR A 479 3.82 5.78 -1.56
CA THR A 479 3.05 6.20 -0.39
C THR A 479 1.82 5.31 -0.15
N ASP A 480 1.50 5.03 1.10
CA ASP A 480 0.32 4.22 1.47
C ASP A 480 -0.99 5.04 1.59
N ARG A 481 -0.89 6.35 1.36
CA ARG A 481 -1.96 7.35 1.44
C ARG A 481 -1.55 8.60 0.66
N SER A 482 -2.49 9.49 0.44
CA SER A 482 -2.21 10.82 -0.11
C SER A 482 -1.34 11.64 0.85
N GLN A 483 -0.30 12.29 0.33
CA GLN A 483 0.62 13.15 1.08
C GLN A 483 1.05 14.34 0.23
N GLY A 484 1.51 15.42 0.86
CA GLY A 484 2.27 16.46 0.20
C GLY A 484 3.74 16.07 0.09
N GLY A 485 4.34 16.22 -1.10
CA GLY A 485 5.75 15.93 -1.32
C GLY A 485 6.44 16.94 -2.24
N SER A 486 7.76 17.00 -2.15
CA SER A 486 8.59 17.99 -2.87
C SER A 486 10.04 17.53 -3.05
N SER A 487 10.81 18.31 -3.81
CA SER A 487 12.28 18.31 -3.88
C SER A 487 12.79 19.74 -3.70
N ILE A 488 13.19 20.10 -2.48
CA ILE A 488 13.51 21.49 -2.10
C ILE A 488 14.94 21.92 -2.48
N PHE A 489 15.83 20.96 -2.69
CA PHE A 489 17.17 21.18 -3.26
C PHE A 489 17.58 19.97 -4.11
N ASP A 490 18.60 20.11 -4.95
CA ASP A 490 18.98 19.02 -5.86
C ASP A 490 19.45 17.79 -5.08
N GLY A 491 19.02 16.62 -5.55
CA GLY A 491 19.25 15.34 -4.88
C GLY A 491 18.39 15.08 -3.64
N SER A 492 17.48 15.99 -3.25
CA SER A 492 16.53 15.74 -2.15
C SER A 492 15.13 15.38 -2.60
N LEU A 493 14.43 14.65 -1.74
CA LEU A 493 13.03 14.30 -1.86
C LEU A 493 12.43 14.29 -0.45
N GLU A 494 11.26 14.89 -0.26
CA GLU A 494 10.58 14.90 1.04
C GLU A 494 9.08 14.68 0.93
N LEU A 495 8.52 14.09 1.98
CA LEU A 495 7.10 13.81 2.13
C LEU A 495 6.64 14.25 3.51
N MET A 496 5.61 15.09 3.57
CA MET A 496 4.98 15.48 4.82
C MET A 496 4.05 14.37 5.31
N VAL A 497 4.32 13.86 6.51
CA VAL A 497 3.67 12.65 7.05
C VAL A 497 2.59 12.96 8.09
N HIS A 498 2.70 14.08 8.81
CA HIS A 498 1.71 14.48 9.82
C HIS A 498 1.79 15.98 10.13
N ARG A 499 0.70 16.59 10.60
CA ARG A 499 0.58 18.02 10.92
C ARG A 499 -0.27 18.20 12.17
N ARG A 500 0.12 19.13 13.04
CA ARG A 500 -0.70 19.62 14.16
C ARG A 500 -0.53 21.13 14.27
N LEU A 501 -1.61 21.88 14.05
CA LEU A 501 -1.59 23.32 13.84
C LEU A 501 -2.46 24.00 14.88
N LEU A 502 -2.03 25.17 15.37
CA LEU A 502 -2.67 25.85 16.50
C LEU A 502 -3.59 27.01 16.07
N TYR A 503 -3.67 27.28 14.77
CA TYR A 503 -4.44 28.39 14.21
C TYR A 503 -5.26 27.91 13.00
N ASP A 504 -6.37 28.61 12.74
CA ASP A 504 -7.13 28.51 11.50
C ASP A 504 -6.42 29.35 10.41
N ASP A 505 -6.49 28.91 9.15
CA ASP A 505 -5.89 29.61 8.01
C ASP A 505 -6.84 30.60 7.32
N ASN A 506 -8.00 30.88 7.92
CA ASN A 506 -9.02 31.81 7.44
C ASN A 506 -9.56 31.45 6.05
N ARG A 507 -9.77 30.15 5.79
CA ARG A 507 -10.43 29.66 4.57
C ARG A 507 -11.85 29.13 4.78
N GLY A 508 -12.39 29.29 5.99
CA GLY A 508 -13.82 29.10 6.29
C GLY A 508 -14.13 27.95 7.25
N VAL A 509 -13.16 27.07 7.53
CA VAL A 509 -13.35 25.96 8.50
C VAL A 509 -13.55 26.50 9.92
N GLY A 510 -12.81 27.54 10.30
CA GLY A 510 -12.93 28.19 11.60
C GLY A 510 -12.48 27.30 12.76
N GLU A 511 -11.58 26.35 12.50
CA GLU A 511 -10.99 25.44 13.49
C GLU A 511 -9.51 25.21 13.17
N PRO A 512 -8.62 25.24 14.18
CA PRO A 512 -7.25 24.80 13.98
C PRO A 512 -7.20 23.28 13.75
N LEU A 513 -6.21 22.80 12.99
CA LEU A 513 -6.00 21.36 12.76
C LEU A 513 -5.37 20.69 14.00
N VAL A 514 -6.20 20.40 15.01
CA VAL A 514 -5.83 19.74 16.27
C VAL A 514 -6.60 18.43 16.43
N GLU A 515 -6.10 17.38 15.79
CA GLU A 515 -6.67 16.04 15.92
C GLU A 515 -6.24 15.40 17.25
N LEU A 516 -7.20 14.90 18.03
CA LEU A 516 -6.96 14.24 19.31
C LEU A 516 -7.01 12.72 19.15
N GLY A 517 -6.09 12.01 19.82
CA GLY A 517 -6.16 10.56 19.98
C GLY A 517 -7.14 10.14 21.08
N ALA A 518 -7.27 8.82 21.30
CA ALA A 518 -8.11 8.27 22.37
C ALA A 518 -7.69 8.74 23.78
N ASP A 519 -6.43 9.10 23.97
CA ASP A 519 -5.88 9.65 25.21
C ASP A 519 -6.07 11.18 25.34
N ARG A 520 -6.76 11.80 24.37
CA ARG A 520 -7.01 13.25 24.27
C ARG A 520 -5.76 14.13 24.21
N GLN A 521 -4.58 13.57 23.90
CA GLN A 521 -3.36 14.36 23.75
C GLN A 521 -3.23 14.90 22.34
N GLY A 522 -2.94 14.04 21.37
CA GLY A 522 -2.75 14.38 19.97
C GLY A 522 -2.69 13.10 19.16
N LEU A 523 -3.28 13.11 17.97
CA LEU A 523 -3.40 11.90 17.18
C LEU A 523 -2.03 11.32 16.80
N VAL A 524 -1.87 10.02 17.02
CA VAL A 524 -0.71 9.24 16.58
C VAL A 524 -1.02 8.58 15.25
N VAL A 525 -0.16 8.78 14.27
CA VAL A 525 -0.35 8.27 12.92
C VAL A 525 0.79 7.33 12.57
N ARG A 526 0.43 6.13 12.15
CA ARG A 526 1.35 5.13 11.59
C ARG A 526 1.13 5.02 10.10
N GLY A 527 2.20 4.97 9.32
CA GLY A 527 2.15 4.76 7.88
C GLY A 527 3.44 4.14 7.35
N ARG A 528 3.49 3.96 6.04
CA ARG A 528 4.62 3.30 5.36
C ARG A 528 5.02 4.01 4.09
N HIS A 529 6.32 4.03 3.83
CA HIS A 529 6.93 4.37 2.54
C HIS A 529 7.65 3.14 2.00
N LEU A 530 7.50 2.85 0.71
CA LEU A 530 8.36 1.87 0.04
C LEU A 530 9.42 2.63 -0.76
N LEU A 531 10.68 2.37 -0.48
CA LEU A 531 11.82 3.04 -1.10
C LEU A 531 12.48 2.09 -2.11
N LEU A 532 12.61 2.55 -3.35
CA LEU A 532 13.14 1.77 -4.47
C LEU A 532 14.32 2.52 -5.10
N LEU A 533 15.42 1.81 -5.30
CA LEU A 533 16.57 2.28 -6.09
C LEU A 533 16.65 1.46 -7.37
N ASP A 534 16.60 2.15 -8.51
CA ASP A 534 16.66 1.50 -9.81
C ASP A 534 17.37 2.36 -10.87
N THR A 535 17.60 1.82 -12.07
CA THR A 535 17.99 2.58 -13.25
C THR A 535 16.77 3.23 -13.89
N VAL A 536 16.98 4.36 -14.58
CA VAL A 536 15.90 5.11 -15.23
C VAL A 536 15.14 4.27 -16.25
N GLU A 537 15.81 3.35 -16.95
CA GLU A 537 15.22 2.53 -18.01
C GLU A 537 14.24 1.47 -17.50
N SER A 538 14.34 1.09 -16.21
CA SER A 538 13.61 -0.06 -15.66
C SER A 538 12.83 0.24 -14.37
N ALA A 539 12.99 1.44 -13.81
CA ALA A 539 12.29 1.87 -12.60
C ALA A 539 10.76 1.75 -12.73
N ALA A 540 10.21 2.07 -13.90
CA ALA A 540 8.77 2.04 -14.15
C ALA A 540 8.18 0.63 -14.02
N ASP A 541 8.92 -0.40 -14.45
CA ASP A 541 8.49 -1.80 -14.36
C ASP A 541 8.29 -2.25 -12.90
N GLN A 542 9.04 -1.66 -11.98
CA GLN A 542 8.94 -1.94 -10.54
C GLN A 542 7.88 -1.08 -9.87
N HIS A 543 8.01 0.25 -9.94
CA HIS A 543 7.20 1.14 -9.11
C HIS A 543 5.72 1.14 -9.51
N ARG A 544 5.37 0.85 -10.78
CA ARG A 544 3.97 0.76 -11.24
C ARG A 544 3.26 -0.42 -10.57
N LEU A 545 3.87 -1.59 -10.65
CA LEU A 545 3.30 -2.83 -10.13
C LEU A 545 3.26 -2.83 -8.60
N LEU A 546 4.32 -2.34 -7.95
CA LEU A 546 4.39 -2.27 -6.49
C LEU A 546 3.43 -1.23 -5.91
N ALA A 547 3.22 -0.09 -6.57
CA ALA A 547 2.20 0.88 -6.14
C ALA A 547 0.80 0.28 -6.19
N GLN A 548 0.50 -0.50 -7.23
CA GLN A 548 -0.76 -1.20 -7.37
C GLN A 548 -0.92 -2.26 -6.27
N GLU A 549 0.11 -3.05 -5.98
CA GLU A 549 0.11 -4.04 -4.88
C GLU A 549 -0.05 -3.40 -3.51
N LEU A 550 0.54 -2.22 -3.31
CA LEU A 550 0.40 -1.45 -2.07
C LEU A 550 -1.05 -0.98 -1.85
N PHE A 551 -1.74 -0.60 -2.92
CA PHE A 551 -3.13 -0.12 -2.91
C PHE A 551 -4.15 -1.25 -2.87
N MET A 552 -3.91 -2.32 -3.62
CA MET A 552 -4.78 -3.48 -3.77
C MET A 552 -4.25 -4.65 -2.94
N ALA A 553 -3.75 -4.34 -1.75
CA ALA A 553 -3.14 -5.32 -0.86
C ALA A 553 -4.14 -6.43 -0.52
N PRO A 554 -3.69 -7.71 -0.45
CA PRO A 554 -4.54 -8.80 -0.02
C PRO A 554 -5.15 -8.56 1.36
N TYR A 555 -6.40 -8.98 1.53
CA TYR A 555 -7.14 -8.80 2.77
C TYR A 555 -7.20 -10.10 3.57
N VAL A 556 -6.99 -9.97 4.89
CA VAL A 556 -6.92 -11.08 5.83
C VAL A 556 -8.27 -11.30 6.50
N VAL A 557 -8.82 -12.50 6.37
CA VAL A 557 -9.97 -12.99 7.11
C VAL A 557 -9.53 -14.19 7.94
N LEU A 558 -9.97 -14.28 9.18
CA LEU A 558 -9.56 -15.35 10.09
C LEU A 558 -10.75 -16.22 10.47
N ALA A 559 -10.50 -17.43 10.93
CA ALA A 559 -11.52 -18.29 11.55
C ALA A 559 -10.88 -19.25 12.56
N PRO A 560 -11.62 -19.75 13.56
CA PRO A 560 -11.13 -20.84 14.41
C PRO A 560 -10.81 -22.12 13.62
N GLY A 561 -11.51 -22.32 12.50
CA GLY A 561 -11.42 -23.50 11.66
C GLY A 561 -12.38 -24.61 12.09
N GLY A 562 -12.71 -25.52 11.16
CA GLY A 562 -13.59 -26.65 11.42
C GLY A 562 -15.07 -26.34 11.21
N GLY A 563 -15.40 -25.27 10.46
CA GLY A 563 -16.77 -24.96 10.07
C GLY A 563 -17.46 -26.11 9.31
N PRO A 564 -18.79 -26.25 9.44
CA PRO A 564 -19.55 -27.22 8.66
C PRO A 564 -19.48 -26.90 7.17
N SER A 565 -19.70 -27.91 6.33
CA SER A 565 -19.81 -27.67 4.90
C SER A 565 -21.00 -26.75 4.61
N TYR A 566 -20.79 -25.77 3.73
CA TYR A 566 -21.83 -24.84 3.28
C TYR A 566 -22.92 -25.58 2.49
N ARG A 567 -22.56 -26.65 1.77
CA ARG A 567 -23.48 -27.53 1.07
C ARG A 567 -23.24 -28.99 1.42
N HIS A 568 -24.31 -29.67 1.81
CA HIS A 568 -24.23 -31.06 2.23
C HIS A 568 -23.59 -31.94 1.13
N GLY A 569 -22.53 -32.68 1.49
CA GLY A 569 -21.84 -33.60 0.58
C GLY A 569 -20.80 -32.98 -0.36
N GLN A 570 -20.58 -31.66 -0.34
CA GLN A 570 -19.52 -31.02 -1.14
C GLN A 570 -18.26 -30.74 -0.30
N PRO A 571 -17.06 -31.05 -0.82
CA PRO A 571 -15.80 -30.72 -0.15
C PRO A 571 -15.53 -29.22 -0.19
N SER A 572 -14.89 -28.69 0.86
CA SER A 572 -14.50 -27.29 0.91
C SER A 572 -13.25 -27.02 0.08
N LEU A 573 -13.26 -25.90 -0.65
CA LEU A 573 -12.13 -25.40 -1.41
C LEU A 573 -11.21 -24.59 -0.49
N ARG A 574 -9.92 -24.98 -0.47
CA ARG A 574 -8.86 -24.24 0.23
C ARG A 574 -8.22 -23.16 -0.63
N GLN A 575 -8.42 -23.19 -1.94
CA GLN A 575 -7.88 -22.21 -2.88
C GLN A 575 -8.85 -22.02 -4.05
N PHE A 576 -8.99 -20.79 -4.52
CA PHE A 576 -9.89 -20.42 -5.60
C PHE A 576 -9.30 -19.26 -6.42
N SER A 577 -9.48 -19.30 -7.74
CA SER A 577 -9.17 -18.21 -8.68
C SER A 577 -10.38 -17.96 -9.57
N ALA A 578 -10.85 -16.72 -9.62
CA ALA A 578 -11.91 -16.33 -10.54
C ALA A 578 -11.42 -16.07 -11.96
N LEU A 579 -10.11 -16.01 -12.19
CA LEU A 579 -9.53 -15.87 -13.51
C LEU A 579 -9.04 -17.22 -14.03
N ARG A 580 -9.20 -17.44 -15.35
CA ARG A 580 -8.67 -18.62 -16.05
C ARG A 580 -7.17 -18.53 -16.27
N ARG A 581 -6.65 -17.31 -16.39
CA ARG A 581 -5.24 -16.97 -16.58
C ARG A 581 -4.97 -15.64 -15.88
N GLU A 582 -3.74 -15.46 -15.40
CA GLU A 582 -3.30 -14.18 -14.86
C GLU A 582 -3.36 -13.08 -15.92
N LEU A 583 -3.77 -11.87 -15.53
CA LEU A 583 -3.70 -10.71 -16.39
C LEU A 583 -2.23 -10.30 -16.60
N PRO A 584 -1.86 -9.83 -17.80
CA PRO A 584 -0.54 -9.27 -18.05
C PRO A 584 -0.20 -8.14 -17.05
N PRO A 585 1.07 -7.98 -16.63
CA PRO A 585 1.43 -7.01 -15.58
C PRO A 585 1.01 -5.57 -15.87
N ASN A 586 0.97 -5.18 -17.15
CA ASN A 586 0.53 -3.87 -17.60
C ASN A 586 -0.99 -3.67 -17.62
N ILE A 587 -1.80 -4.70 -17.38
CA ILE A 587 -3.26 -4.62 -17.28
C ILE A 587 -3.73 -4.77 -15.84
N HIS A 588 -4.62 -3.87 -15.42
CA HIS A 588 -5.32 -3.95 -14.14
C HIS A 588 -6.83 -4.11 -14.36
N LEU A 589 -7.42 -5.07 -13.64
CA LEU A 589 -8.86 -5.12 -13.40
C LEU A 589 -9.27 -4.01 -12.43
N LEU A 590 -9.54 -2.82 -12.95
CA LEU A 590 -9.86 -1.61 -12.18
C LEU A 590 -11.23 -1.68 -11.52
N THR A 591 -12.21 -2.35 -12.15
CA THR A 591 -13.55 -2.49 -11.58
C THR A 591 -14.15 -3.82 -12.00
N LEU A 592 -14.72 -4.54 -11.03
CA LEU A 592 -15.64 -5.64 -11.25
C LEU A 592 -16.71 -5.55 -10.16
N THR A 593 -17.92 -5.16 -10.54
CA THR A 593 -19.03 -4.96 -9.58
C THR A 593 -20.37 -5.28 -10.24
N PRO A 594 -21.38 -5.75 -9.49
CA PRO A 594 -22.74 -5.88 -10.02
C PRO A 594 -23.28 -4.53 -10.47
N TRP A 595 -24.02 -4.53 -11.58
CA TRP A 595 -24.71 -3.36 -12.09
C TRP A 595 -26.22 -3.53 -11.95
N ASP A 596 -26.80 -4.45 -12.72
CA ASP A 596 -28.20 -4.89 -12.61
C ASP A 596 -28.29 -6.42 -12.48
N ALA A 597 -29.52 -6.94 -12.45
CA ALA A 597 -29.76 -8.38 -12.44
C ALA A 597 -29.10 -9.07 -13.65
N GLY A 598 -28.05 -9.84 -13.39
CA GLY A 598 -27.31 -10.58 -14.42
C GLY A 598 -26.33 -9.75 -15.26
N THR A 599 -26.04 -8.51 -14.86
CA THR A 599 -25.04 -7.66 -15.52
C THR A 599 -23.96 -7.18 -14.55
N LEU A 600 -22.73 -7.12 -15.03
CA LEU A 600 -21.57 -6.63 -14.29
C LEU A 600 -20.94 -5.44 -15.00
N LEU A 601 -20.54 -4.44 -14.22
CA LEU A 601 -19.66 -3.37 -14.68
C LEU A 601 -18.21 -3.84 -14.56
N LEU A 602 -17.51 -3.84 -15.70
CA LEU A 602 -16.13 -4.29 -15.86
C LEU A 602 -15.28 -3.13 -16.40
N ARG A 603 -14.17 -2.82 -15.73
CA ARG A 603 -13.15 -1.90 -16.25
C ARG A 603 -11.78 -2.54 -16.29
N LEU A 604 -11.12 -2.43 -17.43
CA LEU A 604 -9.70 -2.75 -17.59
C LEU A 604 -8.93 -1.45 -17.81
N GLU A 605 -7.77 -1.31 -17.18
CA GLU A 605 -6.85 -0.22 -17.45
C GLU A 605 -5.47 -0.72 -17.85
N HIS A 606 -4.81 0.04 -18.71
CA HIS A 606 -3.38 -0.08 -18.97
C HIS A 606 -2.59 0.85 -18.05
N GLN A 607 -1.67 0.29 -17.26
CA GLN A 607 -1.05 1.00 -16.14
C GLN A 607 0.12 1.92 -16.52
N PHE A 608 0.78 1.60 -17.64
CA PHE A 608 1.98 2.30 -18.10
C PHE A 608 1.67 3.40 -19.10
N GLU A 609 2.50 4.45 -19.06
CA GLU A 609 2.54 5.51 -20.05
C GLU A 609 3.28 5.08 -21.31
N ARG A 610 3.04 5.77 -22.43
CA ARG A 610 3.71 5.46 -23.69
C ARG A 610 5.21 5.73 -23.56
N GLY A 611 6.03 4.72 -23.83
CA GLY A 611 7.49 4.83 -23.79
C GLY A 611 8.09 4.89 -22.38
N GLU A 612 7.28 4.70 -21.33
CA GLU A 612 7.73 4.67 -19.93
C GLU A 612 8.55 3.42 -19.61
N SER A 613 8.20 2.29 -20.22
CA SER A 613 8.92 1.03 -20.15
C SER A 613 9.02 0.40 -21.53
N VAL A 614 10.14 -0.25 -21.83
CA VAL A 614 10.36 -0.98 -23.08
C VAL A 614 9.30 -2.08 -23.26
N ASN A 615 8.98 -2.80 -22.18
CA ASN A 615 8.07 -3.94 -22.21
C ASN A 615 6.68 -3.58 -21.66
N GLY A 616 6.62 -2.81 -20.57
CA GLY A 616 5.38 -2.47 -19.89
C GLY A 616 4.47 -1.53 -20.69
N SER A 617 5.03 -0.73 -21.60
CA SER A 617 4.30 0.25 -22.42
C SER A 617 3.80 -0.30 -23.76
N GLN A 618 3.80 -1.62 -23.97
CA GLN A 618 3.27 -2.23 -25.20
C GLN A 618 1.75 -2.45 -25.11
N PRO A 619 0.99 -2.26 -26.21
CA PRO A 619 -0.43 -2.56 -26.23
C PRO A 619 -0.72 -4.03 -25.87
N VAL A 620 -1.85 -4.28 -25.21
CA VAL A 620 -2.24 -5.64 -24.78
C VAL A 620 -3.65 -5.96 -25.24
N THR A 621 -3.82 -7.18 -25.75
CA THR A 621 -5.13 -7.70 -26.13
C THR A 621 -5.61 -8.74 -25.11
N VAL A 622 -6.87 -8.59 -24.67
CA VAL A 622 -7.53 -9.47 -23.71
C VAL A 622 -8.80 -10.05 -24.34
N ASP A 623 -9.00 -11.36 -24.16
CA ASP A 623 -10.26 -12.04 -24.49
C ASP A 623 -11.19 -11.98 -23.28
N LEU A 624 -12.19 -11.10 -23.32
CA LEU A 624 -13.13 -10.94 -22.21
C LEU A 624 -14.04 -12.16 -22.05
N LEU A 625 -14.42 -12.82 -23.15
CA LEU A 625 -15.36 -13.95 -23.13
C LEU A 625 -14.76 -15.18 -22.42
N ASN A 626 -13.43 -15.30 -22.44
CA ASN A 626 -12.69 -16.38 -21.79
C ASN A 626 -11.82 -15.92 -20.62
N LEU A 627 -12.10 -14.77 -20.01
CA LEU A 627 -11.30 -14.23 -18.91
C LEU A 627 -11.63 -14.91 -17.57
N PHE A 628 -12.92 -15.05 -17.26
CA PHE A 628 -13.40 -15.50 -15.96
C PHE A 628 -13.74 -16.99 -15.90
N SER A 629 -13.45 -17.63 -14.76
CA SER A 629 -13.79 -19.02 -14.44
C SER A 629 -15.08 -19.14 -13.64
N ALA A 630 -15.45 -18.09 -12.87
CA ALA A 630 -16.58 -18.07 -11.95
C ALA A 630 -17.95 -17.98 -12.66
N PHE A 631 -18.00 -17.28 -13.79
CA PHE A 631 -19.19 -17.09 -14.62
C PHE A 631 -18.79 -17.05 -16.10
N THR A 632 -19.79 -17.13 -16.98
CA THR A 632 -19.61 -16.96 -18.42
C THR A 632 -20.17 -15.61 -18.85
N ILE A 633 -19.35 -14.79 -19.51
CA ILE A 633 -19.81 -13.57 -20.19
C ILE A 633 -20.49 -13.98 -21.50
N THR A 634 -21.74 -13.55 -21.67
CA THR A 634 -22.60 -13.90 -22.82
C THR A 634 -22.75 -12.76 -23.81
N SER A 635 -22.64 -11.51 -23.35
CA SER A 635 -22.62 -10.33 -24.19
C SER A 635 -21.85 -9.21 -23.50
N VAL A 636 -21.30 -8.28 -24.29
CA VAL A 636 -20.55 -7.12 -23.78
C VAL A 636 -20.96 -5.89 -24.58
N GLN A 637 -21.21 -4.78 -23.88
CA GLN A 637 -21.38 -3.46 -24.45
C GLN A 637 -20.29 -2.54 -23.91
N GLU A 638 -19.57 -1.86 -24.80
CA GLU A 638 -18.59 -0.85 -24.39
C GLU A 638 -19.28 0.48 -24.08
N MET A 639 -18.90 1.08 -22.96
CA MET A 639 -19.54 2.24 -22.37
C MET A 639 -18.55 3.39 -22.20
N SER A 640 -19.08 4.59 -21.98
CA SER A 640 -18.35 5.71 -21.38
C SER A 640 -17.70 5.30 -20.05
N LEU A 641 -16.72 6.08 -19.58
CA LEU A 641 -16.09 5.83 -18.27
C LEU A 641 -17.12 5.84 -17.11
N GLY A 642 -18.11 6.73 -17.19
CA GLY A 642 -19.22 6.82 -16.24
C GLY A 642 -20.21 5.66 -16.30
N ALA A 643 -20.11 4.80 -17.32
CA ALA A 643 -21.05 3.71 -17.62
C ALA A 643 -22.50 4.17 -17.86
N ASP A 644 -22.70 5.45 -18.18
CA ASP A 644 -24.00 6.09 -18.39
C ASP A 644 -24.42 6.13 -19.87
N LEU A 645 -23.48 6.00 -20.81
CA LEU A 645 -23.73 6.04 -22.24
C LEU A 645 -22.96 4.94 -22.97
N PRO A 646 -23.55 4.27 -23.98
CA PRO A 646 -22.79 3.44 -24.90
C PRO A 646 -21.69 4.24 -25.58
N LEU A 647 -20.49 3.68 -25.74
CA LEU A 647 -19.35 4.39 -26.35
C LEU A 647 -19.68 4.85 -27.78
N SER A 648 -20.45 4.06 -28.52
CA SER A 648 -20.92 4.38 -29.88
C SER A 648 -21.85 5.60 -29.94
N ALA A 649 -22.47 6.00 -28.82
CA ALA A 649 -23.35 7.15 -28.73
C ALA A 649 -22.59 8.45 -28.35
N ILE A 650 -21.30 8.36 -28.01
CA ILE A 650 -20.52 9.53 -27.61
C ILE A 650 -20.19 10.39 -28.84
N SER A 651 -20.62 11.64 -28.81
CA SER A 651 -20.20 12.68 -29.74
C SER A 651 -19.28 13.67 -29.03
N ARG A 652 -18.15 14.02 -29.64
CA ARG A 652 -17.18 14.98 -29.08
C ARG A 652 -17.24 16.29 -29.85
N LEU A 653 -17.19 17.41 -29.13
CA LEU A 653 -16.96 18.72 -29.74
C LEU A 653 -15.62 18.73 -30.48
N VAL A 654 -15.62 19.27 -31.69
CA VAL A 654 -14.41 19.42 -32.52
C VAL A 654 -13.84 20.81 -32.28
N TRP A 655 -12.67 20.85 -31.63
CA TRP A 655 -11.95 22.09 -31.36
C TRP A 655 -10.84 22.30 -32.40
N THR A 656 -10.52 23.56 -32.69
CA THR A 656 -9.36 23.95 -33.51
C THR A 656 -8.29 24.57 -32.61
N PRO A 657 -7.43 23.75 -31.98
CA PRO A 657 -6.30 24.28 -31.21
C PRO A 657 -5.22 24.88 -32.12
N ALA A 658 -4.24 25.55 -31.51
CA ALA A 658 -3.11 26.17 -32.21
C ALA A 658 -2.26 25.16 -33.03
N ILE A 659 -2.37 23.87 -32.73
CA ILE A 659 -1.70 22.77 -33.43
C ILE A 659 -2.51 22.21 -34.62
N GLY A 660 -3.63 22.84 -34.98
CA GLY A 660 -4.51 22.43 -36.07
C GLY A 660 -5.80 21.73 -35.60
N PRO A 661 -6.76 21.49 -36.50
CA PRO A 661 -8.06 20.93 -36.15
C PRO A 661 -7.94 19.50 -35.58
N ALA A 662 -8.65 19.23 -34.49
CA ALA A 662 -8.74 17.87 -33.96
C ALA A 662 -9.49 16.98 -34.95
N GLN A 663 -8.89 15.85 -35.34
CA GLN A 663 -9.57 14.90 -36.22
C GLN A 663 -10.57 14.02 -35.44
N PRO A 664 -11.78 13.79 -35.98
CA PRO A 664 -12.70 12.81 -35.45
C PRO A 664 -12.03 11.43 -35.46
N ARG A 665 -12.05 10.72 -34.32
CA ARG A 665 -11.62 9.33 -34.26
C ARG A 665 -12.85 8.44 -34.32
N PRO A 666 -13.02 7.63 -35.38
CA PRO A 666 -14.11 6.66 -35.44
C PRO A 666 -13.97 5.66 -34.29
N VAL A 667 -15.09 5.32 -33.64
CA VAL A 667 -15.12 4.27 -32.61
C VAL A 667 -15.05 2.92 -33.32
N PRO A 668 -14.01 2.10 -33.08
CA PRO A 668 -13.92 0.78 -33.68
C PRO A 668 -15.09 -0.10 -33.25
N LYS A 669 -15.52 -1.02 -34.13
CA LYS A 669 -16.48 -2.05 -33.73
C LYS A 669 -15.84 -2.95 -32.66
N LEU A 670 -16.54 -3.14 -31.55
CA LEU A 670 -16.08 -4.00 -30.46
C LEU A 670 -16.09 -5.48 -30.89
N ASP A 671 -14.93 -6.13 -30.75
CA ASP A 671 -14.82 -7.59 -30.66
C ASP A 671 -14.47 -7.95 -29.20
N PRO A 672 -15.41 -8.53 -28.43
CA PRO A 672 -15.16 -8.89 -27.02
C PRO A 672 -14.06 -9.95 -26.82
N SER A 673 -13.69 -10.69 -27.86
CA SER A 673 -12.60 -11.68 -27.80
C SER A 673 -11.22 -11.09 -28.10
N GLN A 674 -11.17 -9.85 -28.61
CA GLN A 674 -9.96 -9.15 -29.02
C GLN A 674 -9.98 -7.69 -28.52
N VAL A 675 -10.10 -7.51 -27.20
CA VAL A 675 -10.10 -6.19 -26.58
C VAL A 675 -8.67 -5.71 -26.37
N THR A 676 -8.18 -4.86 -27.28
CA THR A 676 -6.88 -4.21 -27.13
C THR A 676 -6.97 -2.95 -26.26
N LEU A 677 -6.03 -2.79 -25.33
CA LEU A 677 -5.79 -1.58 -24.56
C LEU A 677 -4.45 -0.98 -24.95
N GLN A 678 -4.45 0.31 -25.28
CA GLN A 678 -3.26 1.13 -25.48
C GLN A 678 -2.71 1.65 -24.14
N PRO A 679 -1.43 2.08 -24.07
CA PRO A 679 -0.89 2.74 -22.89
C PRO A 679 -1.80 3.84 -22.34
N MET A 680 -2.01 3.84 -21.01
CA MET A 680 -2.92 4.70 -20.24
C MET A 680 -4.44 4.56 -20.50
N GLU A 681 -4.85 3.70 -21.42
CA GLU A 681 -6.27 3.55 -21.74
C GLU A 681 -7.03 2.87 -20.59
N ILE A 682 -8.25 3.36 -20.32
CA ILE A 682 -9.26 2.64 -19.53
C ILE A 682 -10.41 2.33 -20.46
N ARG A 683 -10.80 1.06 -20.53
CA ARG A 683 -11.99 0.62 -21.26
C ARG A 683 -13.03 0.10 -20.29
N THR A 684 -14.28 0.54 -20.48
CA THR A 684 -15.41 0.28 -19.59
C THR A 684 -16.47 -0.52 -20.33
N PHE A 685 -16.96 -1.58 -19.68
CA PHE A 685 -17.86 -2.55 -20.28
C PHE A 685 -19.01 -2.88 -19.33
N LEU A 686 -20.22 -3.00 -19.89
CA LEU A 686 -21.33 -3.69 -19.26
C LEU A 686 -21.38 -5.11 -19.82
N ALA A 687 -21.20 -6.11 -18.96
CA ALA A 687 -21.13 -7.51 -19.35
C ALA A 687 -22.34 -8.29 -18.81
N THR A 688 -23.10 -8.94 -19.69
CA THR A 688 -24.16 -9.87 -19.27
C THR A 688 -23.55 -11.22 -18.91
N VAL A 689 -23.81 -11.70 -17.70
CA VAL A 689 -23.18 -12.92 -17.17
C VAL A 689 -24.20 -14.00 -16.86
N ARG A 690 -23.75 -15.24 -17.06
CA ARG A 690 -24.43 -16.43 -16.56
C ARG A 690 -23.54 -17.09 -15.51
N TYR A 691 -24.02 -17.11 -14.27
CA TYR A 691 -23.38 -17.86 -13.20
C TYR A 691 -23.49 -19.35 -13.48
N LYS A 692 -22.45 -20.11 -13.14
CA LYS A 692 -22.56 -21.58 -13.15
C LYS A 692 -23.60 -21.96 -12.10
N VAL A 693 -24.69 -22.61 -12.52
CA VAL A 693 -25.60 -23.25 -11.57
C VAL A 693 -24.74 -24.27 -10.82
N PRO A 694 -24.63 -24.16 -9.49
CA PRO A 694 -23.89 -25.16 -8.75
C PRO A 694 -24.64 -26.48 -8.87
N GLY A 695 -23.99 -27.46 -9.50
CA GLY A 695 -24.41 -28.86 -9.43
C GLY A 695 -24.23 -29.44 -8.05
#